data_AF-A0A4R8LN98-F1
#
_entry.id   AF-A0A4R8LN98-F1
#
_cell.length_a   1.000
_cell.length_b   1.000
_cell.length_c   1.000
_cell.angle_alpha   90.00
_cell.angle_beta   90.00
_cell.angle_gamma   90.00
#
_symmetry.space_group_name_H-M   'P 1'
#
loop_
_entity.id
_entity.type
_entity.pdbx_description
1 polymer ?
#
loop_
_entity_poly.entity_id
_entity_poly.type
_entity_poly.pdbx_seq_one_letter_code
_entity_poly.pdbx_strand_id
1 'polypeptide(L)'
;MLLSACLITKDEEFTLSRCLESLTGVVDEIIVVDTGSKDKTVDIARDHGAKVYFHEWDGDFATARNAALERASGEYVLVIDADEFLDPMDKRHIRSKLLESRADGYLVGVVNYTGTSARYQTSSPVQVLRVFKNGYRYSGSIHEQVLPAVIDSGGRIETLNLRIHHLGYLYEFVVYKAKPARNMELLQRELDKDPDSLFHISNMMAEYMRVQRYDEVVKLGKHGFEVFQKNPNHATHLLARLLRMLVVALSMTGETAEAIKYAERGENIFPYLPDIRMDHAHALIQVGRVADAIPLLLQCRQLGDVKDPLIDTVPGLGSFLAAAELGRAWLLLGDTACAAEWYLTSFRENTRQENIVWFLANLLPLEHASIRAQLYNVCKQDPLCFAYFVQACAVRGGKDWQRWISEISRGPLTDTLIERLHWIEALRASEQSMDVYTKSNPCAEIQILLGLYYLEHGDIQAAQEWLVDADSRGQMILEWISDGHTEVQIADVLMELMLLHATKLLTAWLPRATDKHTVLPTILASPLRDVLVEVEWVGENGWECEFRANRAFRRGDMRESISWLEKAMQYPPSVRRVVIEADIALAHGNVELARHVVEQGGMIFSSSELLKRIASELDVRQRRVKQIDELLQWNEGDEGMNPHRAYQSSALTMPLQVKLVKLHERAVECVEQIRILNEQGEIMEARKYIQYVQDIITFLRSSTDSSTEAGKAADASYAFYYSMLVKWFLQPSLIAEQYQNMKEFWESWTETWKRL
;
A
#
# COMPACT_ATOMS: atom_id res chain seq x y z
N MET A 1 36.86 22.41 18.10
CA MET A 1 36.18 21.12 17.83
C MET A 1 35.43 21.27 16.52
N LEU A 2 35.28 20.21 15.73
CA LEU A 2 34.57 20.29 14.45
C LEU A 2 33.06 20.19 14.65
N LEU A 3 32.61 19.14 15.36
CA LEU A 3 31.19 18.80 15.46
C LEU A 3 30.80 18.48 16.91
N SER A 4 29.81 19.20 17.44
CA SER A 4 29.18 18.92 18.74
C SER A 4 27.82 18.25 18.53
N ALA A 5 27.48 17.21 19.28
CA ALA A 5 26.09 16.74 19.38
C ALA A 5 25.34 17.50 20.48
N CYS A 6 24.12 17.94 20.21
CA CYS A 6 23.25 18.63 21.15
C CYS A 6 21.92 17.88 21.29
N LEU A 7 21.60 17.49 22.52
CA LEU A 7 20.37 16.78 22.88
C LEU A 7 19.64 17.52 24.00
N ILE A 8 18.31 17.43 23.98
CA ILE A 8 17.46 17.73 25.14
C ILE A 8 16.85 16.42 25.64
N THR A 9 16.77 16.22 26.95
CA THR A 9 16.28 14.97 27.53
C THR A 9 15.22 15.20 28.62
N LYS A 10 14.31 14.23 28.73
CA LYS A 10 13.38 14.06 29.85
C LYS A 10 12.89 12.61 29.89
N ASP A 11 13.31 11.85 30.89
CA ASP A 11 12.85 10.47 31.12
C ASP A 11 13.07 9.54 29.90
N GLU A 12 14.31 9.43 29.44
CA GLU A 12 14.77 8.73 28.23
C GLU A 12 15.70 7.52 28.51
N GLU A 13 15.62 6.89 29.70
CA GLU A 13 16.56 5.83 30.10
C GLU A 13 16.59 4.62 29.14
N PHE A 14 15.49 4.35 28.43
CA PHE A 14 15.36 3.20 27.52
C PHE A 14 16.02 3.40 26.15
N THR A 15 16.13 4.64 25.69
CA THR A 15 16.53 4.98 24.30
C THR A 15 17.89 5.65 24.25
N LEU A 16 18.24 6.42 25.29
CA LEU A 16 19.40 7.30 25.30
C LEU A 16 20.73 6.57 25.05
N SER A 17 20.94 5.38 25.64
CA SER A 17 22.20 4.64 25.44
C SER A 17 22.48 4.38 23.96
N ARG A 18 21.47 3.91 23.22
CA ARG A 18 21.59 3.63 21.78
C ARG A 18 21.87 4.90 20.98
N CYS A 19 21.23 6.02 21.33
CA CYS A 19 21.48 7.32 20.71
C CYS A 19 22.96 7.71 20.88
N LEU A 20 23.46 7.71 22.13
CA LEU A 20 24.81 8.12 22.48
C LEU A 20 25.89 7.19 21.89
N GLU A 21 25.68 5.88 21.93
CA GLU A 21 26.55 4.90 21.25
C GLU A 21 26.67 5.20 19.75
N SER A 22 25.57 5.64 19.12
CA SER A 22 25.57 5.94 17.70
C SER A 22 26.45 7.15 17.32
N LEU A 23 26.70 8.07 18.25
CA LEU A 23 27.51 9.28 18.06
C LEU A 23 29.02 9.02 18.22
N THR A 24 29.38 7.88 18.81
CA THR A 24 30.78 7.52 19.10
C THR A 24 31.60 7.47 17.82
N GLY A 25 32.74 8.19 17.81
CA GLY A 25 33.64 8.29 16.67
C GLY A 25 33.18 9.27 15.57
N VAL A 26 32.05 9.97 15.76
CA VAL A 26 31.52 10.96 14.80
C VAL A 26 31.71 12.38 15.33
N VAL A 27 31.30 12.63 16.57
CA VAL A 27 31.31 13.95 17.21
C VAL A 27 32.50 14.13 18.15
N ASP A 28 32.95 15.37 18.34
CA ASP A 28 34.07 15.70 19.24
C ASP A 28 33.60 15.93 20.69
N GLU A 29 32.32 16.27 20.86
CA GLU A 29 31.69 16.41 22.18
C GLU A 29 30.18 16.15 22.10
N ILE A 30 29.61 15.79 23.25
CA ILE A 30 28.18 15.57 23.44
C ILE A 30 27.69 16.50 24.55
N ILE A 31 26.70 17.32 24.22
CA ILE A 31 25.99 18.20 25.14
C ILE A 31 24.59 17.65 25.36
N VAL A 32 24.25 17.37 26.61
CA VAL A 32 22.90 16.96 27.02
C VAL A 32 22.34 18.02 27.94
N VAL A 33 21.19 18.59 27.59
CA VAL A 33 20.41 19.47 28.46
C VAL A 33 19.21 18.70 28.99
N ASP A 34 19.23 18.42 30.29
CA ASP A 34 18.14 17.72 30.96
C ASP A 34 17.07 18.71 31.45
N THR A 35 15.80 18.40 31.17
CA THR A 35 14.64 19.23 31.52
C THR A 35 13.85 18.70 32.73
N GLY A 36 14.57 18.00 33.62
CA GLY A 36 14.04 17.44 34.87
C GLY A 36 13.58 16.00 34.70
N SER A 37 14.52 15.12 34.31
CA SER A 37 14.34 13.66 34.36
C SER A 37 14.29 13.16 35.81
N LYS A 38 13.51 12.11 36.04
CA LYS A 38 13.36 11.40 37.32
C LYS A 38 13.89 9.96 37.29
N ASP A 39 14.20 9.46 36.10
CA ASP A 39 14.78 8.14 35.85
C ASP A 39 16.32 8.20 35.73
N LYS A 40 16.95 7.14 35.20
CA LYS A 40 18.42 7.05 35.05
C LYS A 40 19.01 7.85 33.88
N THR A 41 18.23 8.66 33.17
CA THR A 41 18.66 9.41 31.97
C THR A 41 19.95 10.19 32.19
N VAL A 42 20.04 10.94 33.29
CA VAL A 42 21.20 11.79 33.59
C VAL A 42 22.46 10.96 33.86
N ASP A 43 22.31 9.82 34.53
CA ASP A 43 23.43 8.92 34.84
C ASP A 43 23.93 8.24 33.55
N ILE A 44 23.02 7.75 32.71
CA ILE A 44 23.35 7.18 31.39
C ILE A 44 24.11 8.21 30.53
N ALA A 45 23.66 9.46 30.49
CA ALA A 45 24.34 10.51 29.74
C ALA A 45 25.80 10.71 30.21
N ARG A 46 26.03 10.73 31.52
CA ARG A 46 27.37 10.88 32.11
C ARG A 46 28.26 9.68 31.83
N ASP A 47 27.71 8.47 31.90
CA ASP A 47 28.46 7.22 31.64
C ASP A 47 28.96 7.14 30.19
N HIS A 48 28.23 7.75 29.25
CA HIS A 48 28.64 7.91 27.85
C HIS A 48 29.55 9.13 27.60
N GLY A 49 30.01 9.81 28.65
CA GLY A 49 30.94 10.93 28.55
C GLY A 49 30.31 12.25 28.09
N ALA A 50 28.98 12.38 28.13
CA ALA A 50 28.31 13.62 27.78
C ALA A 50 28.48 14.70 28.87
N LYS A 51 28.57 15.96 28.44
CA LYS A 51 28.48 17.12 29.33
C LYS A 51 27.00 17.40 29.61
N VAL A 52 26.56 17.09 30.83
CA VAL A 52 25.16 17.28 31.24
C VAL A 52 24.95 18.64 31.89
N TYR A 53 23.97 19.38 31.39
CA TYR A 53 23.48 20.64 31.92
C TYR A 53 21.99 20.53 32.24
N PHE A 54 21.46 21.46 33.03
CA PHE A 54 20.05 21.47 33.42
C PHE A 54 19.38 22.74 32.92
N HIS A 55 18.15 22.60 32.43
CA HIS A 55 17.27 23.69 32.02
C HIS A 55 15.87 23.44 32.60
N GLU A 56 15.31 24.43 33.30
CA GLU A 56 13.96 24.27 33.82
C GLU A 56 12.94 24.27 32.67
N TRP A 57 12.05 23.27 32.64
CA TRP A 57 11.02 23.20 31.59
C TRP A 57 10.02 24.34 31.74
N ASP A 58 10.05 25.27 30.79
CA ASP A 58 9.21 26.47 30.72
C ASP A 58 8.04 26.33 29.73
N GLY A 59 7.88 25.15 29.13
CA GLY A 59 6.89 24.91 28.09
C GLY A 59 7.34 25.32 26.68
N ASP A 60 8.63 25.51 26.46
CA ASP A 60 9.20 25.89 25.16
C ASP A 60 10.38 24.97 24.77
N PHE A 61 10.23 24.21 23.68
CA PHE A 61 11.31 23.35 23.20
C PHE A 61 12.51 24.13 22.64
N ALA A 62 12.28 25.30 22.04
CA ALA A 62 13.35 26.12 21.49
C ALA A 62 14.25 26.66 22.60
N THR A 63 13.73 27.05 23.77
CA THR A 63 14.56 27.52 24.88
C THR A 63 15.52 26.43 25.37
N ALA A 64 15.02 25.20 25.55
CA ALA A 64 15.83 24.04 25.93
C ALA A 64 16.87 23.67 24.85
N ARG A 65 16.48 23.66 23.56
CA ARG A 65 17.44 23.42 22.46
C ARG A 65 18.51 24.50 22.40
N ASN A 66 18.13 25.77 22.54
CA ASN A 66 19.06 26.89 22.51
C ASN A 66 20.01 26.86 23.71
N ALA A 67 19.56 26.44 24.90
CA ALA A 67 20.43 26.21 26.05
C ALA A 67 21.50 25.14 25.76
N ALA A 68 21.18 24.09 24.98
CA ALA A 68 22.16 23.09 24.55
C ALA A 68 23.15 23.69 23.54
N LEU A 69 22.65 24.46 22.56
CA LEU A 69 23.48 25.12 21.55
C LEU A 69 24.48 26.13 22.15
N GLU A 70 24.11 26.83 23.22
CA GLU A 70 25.00 27.77 23.93
C GLU A 70 26.20 27.11 24.60
N ARG A 71 26.11 25.80 24.91
CA ARG A 71 27.20 25.03 25.52
C ARG A 71 28.09 24.34 24.50
N ALA A 72 27.66 24.28 23.24
CA ALA A 72 28.43 23.67 22.16
C ALA A 72 29.62 24.56 21.77
N SER A 73 30.77 23.93 21.59
CA SER A 73 32.05 24.55 21.19
C SER A 73 32.53 24.11 19.80
N GLY A 74 31.79 23.22 19.14
CA GLY A 74 32.00 22.80 17.76
C GLY A 74 31.69 23.91 16.78
N GLU A 75 32.40 23.91 15.65
CA GLU A 75 32.09 24.77 14.52
C GLU A 75 30.70 24.46 13.94
N TYR A 76 30.37 23.16 13.87
CA TYR A 76 29.04 22.66 13.55
C TYR A 76 28.40 22.01 14.77
N VAL A 77 27.07 22.02 14.78
CA VAL A 77 26.24 21.29 15.74
C VAL A 77 25.41 20.25 14.99
N LEU A 78 25.31 19.05 15.55
CA LEU A 78 24.33 18.03 15.20
C LEU A 78 23.27 18.03 16.30
N VAL A 79 22.04 18.39 15.93
CA VAL A 79 20.90 18.29 16.84
C VAL A 79 20.26 16.93 16.62
N ILE A 80 20.13 16.13 17.68
CA ILE A 80 19.58 14.77 17.64
C ILE A 80 18.74 14.52 18.90
N ASP A 81 17.67 13.75 18.75
CA ASP A 81 16.77 13.41 19.86
C ASP A 81 17.18 12.09 20.54
N ALA A 82 16.80 11.92 21.80
CA ALA A 82 17.21 10.75 22.60
C ALA A 82 16.63 9.42 22.08
N ASP A 83 15.51 9.48 21.35
CA ASP A 83 14.87 8.37 20.63
C ASP A 83 15.32 8.27 19.15
N GLU A 84 16.38 8.98 18.77
CA GLU A 84 17.03 8.91 17.45
C GLU A 84 18.42 8.27 17.52
N PHE A 85 18.87 7.64 16.42
CA PHE A 85 20.26 7.16 16.31
C PHE A 85 20.81 7.24 14.87
N LEU A 86 22.12 7.45 14.72
CA LEU A 86 22.77 7.53 13.41
C LEU A 86 22.89 6.15 12.74
N ASP A 87 22.59 6.08 11.45
CA ASP A 87 22.80 4.87 10.64
C ASP A 87 24.28 4.47 10.65
N PRO A 88 24.64 3.25 11.11
CA PRO A 88 26.03 2.80 11.17
C PRO A 88 26.78 2.85 9.84
N MET A 89 26.09 2.70 8.71
CA MET A 89 26.72 2.68 7.39
C MET A 89 27.15 4.06 6.90
N ASP A 90 26.49 5.12 7.36
CA ASP A 90 26.66 6.48 6.82
C ASP A 90 27.69 7.31 7.61
N LYS A 91 28.11 6.83 8.80
CA LYS A 91 29.01 7.55 9.72
C LYS A 91 30.36 7.93 9.13
N ARG A 92 30.88 7.14 8.17
CA ARG A 92 32.28 7.20 7.73
C ARG A 92 32.67 8.45 6.95
N HIS A 93 31.71 9.27 6.49
CA HIS A 93 31.98 10.38 5.58
C HIS A 93 31.56 11.76 6.12
N ILE A 94 30.95 11.81 7.31
CA ILE A 94 30.41 13.07 7.85
C ILE A 94 31.54 14.06 8.11
N ARG A 95 32.58 13.64 8.84
CA ARG A 95 33.68 14.52 9.23
C ARG A 95 34.46 15.06 8.04
N SER A 96 34.80 14.23 7.05
CA SER A 96 35.48 14.68 5.83
C SER A 96 34.63 15.69 5.06
N LYS A 97 33.33 15.43 4.92
CA LYS A 97 32.41 16.37 4.26
C LYS A 97 32.35 17.71 5.00
N LEU A 98 32.29 17.72 6.34
CA LEU A 98 32.25 18.94 7.13
C LEU A 98 33.55 19.76 7.04
N LEU A 99 34.72 19.10 7.05
CA LEU A 99 36.02 19.77 6.93
C LEU A 99 36.23 20.49 5.59
N GLU A 100 35.64 19.96 4.51
CA GLU A 100 35.75 20.52 3.17
C GLU A 100 34.63 21.50 2.83
N SER A 101 33.66 21.67 3.73
CA SER A 101 32.44 22.39 3.43
C SER A 101 32.53 23.90 3.53
N ARG A 102 31.67 24.54 2.75
CA ARG A 102 31.33 25.96 2.88
C ARG A 102 29.84 26.18 3.19
N ALA A 103 29.09 25.11 3.43
CA ALA A 103 27.68 25.19 3.77
C ALA A 103 27.51 25.64 5.23
N ASP A 104 26.45 26.40 5.49
CA ASP A 104 26.03 26.83 6.83
C ASP A 104 25.04 25.83 7.45
N GLY A 105 24.40 25.01 6.63
CA GLY A 105 23.43 24.01 7.05
C GLY A 105 23.36 22.78 6.15
N TYR A 106 22.93 21.66 6.73
CA TYR A 106 22.71 20.41 6.04
C TYR A 106 21.37 19.78 6.39
N LEU A 107 20.61 19.50 5.33
CA LEU A 107 19.48 18.59 5.37
C LEU A 107 19.98 17.15 5.51
N VAL A 108 19.41 16.44 6.48
CA VAL A 108 19.72 15.04 6.82
C VAL A 108 18.44 14.23 6.71
N GLY A 109 18.53 13.01 6.19
CA GLY A 109 17.37 12.12 6.08
C GLY A 109 17.02 11.52 7.43
N VAL A 110 15.85 11.85 7.98
CA VAL A 110 15.30 11.24 9.19
C VAL A 110 14.27 10.20 8.78
N VAL A 111 14.55 8.94 9.09
CA VAL A 111 13.69 7.79 8.84
C VAL A 111 12.80 7.60 10.07
N ASN A 112 11.55 8.08 9.98
CA ASN A 112 10.58 7.97 11.08
C ASN A 112 9.89 6.61 11.06
N TYR A 113 10.06 5.79 12.08
CA TYR A 113 9.40 4.50 12.19
C TYR A 113 8.05 4.61 12.92
N THR A 114 6.93 4.35 12.23
CA THR A 114 5.57 4.39 12.82
C THR A 114 4.98 2.99 13.04
N GLY A 115 3.95 2.86 13.89
CA GLY A 115 3.25 1.59 14.12
C GLY A 115 3.79 0.77 15.31
N THR A 116 3.46 -0.52 15.36
CA THR A 116 3.82 -1.39 16.51
C THR A 116 5.26 -1.90 16.47
N SER A 117 6.03 -1.65 15.40
CA SER A 117 7.47 -1.98 15.36
C SER A 117 8.21 -1.20 14.27
N ALA A 118 9.54 -1.08 14.43
CA ALA A 118 10.43 -0.38 13.50
C ALA A 118 10.53 -1.09 12.14
N ARG A 119 9.48 -1.00 11.31
CA ARG A 119 9.40 -1.64 10.00
C ARG A 119 9.61 -0.64 8.87
N TYR A 120 10.15 -1.13 7.75
CA TYR A 120 10.32 -0.34 6.51
C TYR A 120 9.00 0.02 5.84
N GLN A 121 7.89 -0.65 6.17
CA GLN A 121 6.55 -0.35 5.65
C GLN A 121 5.92 0.90 6.27
N THR A 122 6.50 1.40 7.36
CA THR A 122 6.02 2.54 8.13
C THR A 122 7.14 3.56 8.34
N SER A 123 8.09 3.62 7.40
CA SER A 123 9.18 4.58 7.44
C SER A 123 8.89 5.78 6.52
N SER A 124 8.66 6.97 7.07
CA SER A 124 8.63 8.21 6.28
C SER A 124 9.99 8.92 6.39
N PRO A 125 10.82 8.89 5.34
CA PRO A 125 12.05 9.66 5.28
C PRO A 125 11.71 11.14 5.05
N VAL A 126 12.12 12.00 5.98
CA VAL A 126 11.98 13.45 5.84
C VAL A 126 13.36 14.09 5.86
N GLN A 127 13.57 15.13 5.06
CA GLN A 127 14.80 15.92 5.15
C GLN A 127 14.63 17.01 6.19
N VAL A 128 15.46 16.98 7.23
CA VAL A 128 15.43 17.96 8.32
C VAL A 128 16.80 18.59 8.45
N LEU A 129 16.83 19.91 8.65
CA LEU A 129 18.07 20.62 8.97
C LEU A 129 18.54 20.18 10.37
N ARG A 130 19.47 19.23 10.40
CA ARG A 130 19.97 18.59 11.64
C ARG A 130 21.43 18.91 11.92
N VAL A 131 22.21 19.28 10.89
CA VAL A 131 23.59 19.74 11.05
C VAL A 131 23.72 21.17 10.52
N PHE A 132 24.22 22.10 11.34
CA PHE A 132 24.39 23.50 10.93
C PHE A 132 25.51 24.16 11.72
N LYS A 133 26.02 25.30 11.23
CA LYS A 133 27.06 26.05 11.94
C LYS A 133 26.54 26.56 13.28
N ASN A 134 27.40 26.51 14.27
CA ASN A 134 27.09 27.08 15.57
C ASN A 134 26.90 28.60 15.44
N GLY A 135 25.85 29.12 16.07
CA GLY A 135 25.44 30.53 16.00
C GLY A 135 23.98 30.73 15.63
N TYR A 136 23.38 29.78 14.91
CA TYR A 136 21.94 29.78 14.65
C TYR A 136 21.14 29.32 15.88
N ARG A 137 19.88 29.75 15.98
CA ARG A 137 18.99 29.50 17.12
C ARG A 137 17.61 29.06 16.65
N TYR A 138 16.99 28.20 17.43
CA TYR A 138 15.62 27.75 17.22
C TYR A 138 14.61 28.82 17.65
N SER A 139 13.48 28.85 16.96
CA SER A 139 12.30 29.65 17.29
C SER A 139 11.01 28.81 17.23
N GLY A 140 10.06 29.12 18.11
CA GLY A 140 8.77 28.43 18.24
C GLY A 140 8.75 27.46 19.44
N SER A 141 7.66 27.46 20.19
CA SER A 141 7.57 26.68 21.45
C SER A 141 7.42 25.17 21.25
N ILE A 142 6.95 24.75 20.07
CA ILE A 142 6.80 23.36 19.65
C ILE A 142 6.97 23.24 18.13
N HIS A 143 7.57 22.13 17.68
CA HIS A 143 8.02 21.96 16.29
C HIS A 143 8.94 23.13 15.86
N GLU A 144 9.83 23.50 16.77
CA GLU A 144 10.75 24.61 16.68
C GLU A 144 11.59 24.56 15.39
N GLN A 145 11.78 25.72 14.77
CA GLN A 145 12.45 25.85 13.48
C GLN A 145 13.78 26.60 13.62
N VAL A 146 14.82 26.12 12.95
CA VAL A 146 16.12 26.81 12.80
C VAL A 146 16.42 27.19 11.35
N LEU A 147 15.73 26.54 10.40
CA LEU A 147 15.91 26.76 8.95
C LEU A 147 15.71 28.23 8.53
N PRO A 148 14.66 28.96 9.00
CA PRO A 148 14.49 30.38 8.67
C PRO A 148 15.71 31.22 9.04
N ALA A 149 16.30 31.01 10.23
CA ALA A 149 17.47 31.76 10.68
C ALA A 149 18.68 31.58 9.76
N VAL A 150 18.87 30.38 9.18
CA VAL A 150 19.93 30.11 8.21
C VAL A 150 19.65 30.84 6.90
N ILE A 151 18.42 30.72 6.37
CA ILE A 151 18.02 31.34 5.10
C ILE A 151 18.10 32.87 5.17
N ASP A 152 17.56 33.47 6.23
CA ASP A 152 17.51 34.93 6.40
C ASP A 152 18.91 35.56 6.52
N SER A 153 19.88 34.79 7.00
CA SER A 153 21.29 35.19 7.03
C SER A 153 22.00 35.09 5.66
N GLY A 154 21.33 34.55 4.64
CA GLY A 154 21.93 34.21 3.35
C GLY A 154 22.81 32.95 3.38
N GLY A 155 22.61 32.10 4.39
CA GLY A 155 23.40 30.89 4.61
C GLY A 155 23.18 29.84 3.52
N ARG A 156 24.24 29.11 3.17
CA ARG A 156 24.20 28.05 2.16
C ARG A 156 23.74 26.74 2.77
N ILE A 157 22.71 26.12 2.21
CA ILE A 157 22.18 24.82 2.65
C ILE A 157 22.53 23.75 1.62
N GLU A 158 23.06 22.63 2.09
CA GLU A 158 23.31 21.43 1.28
C GLU A 158 22.59 20.21 1.87
N THR A 159 22.66 19.07 1.19
CA THR A 159 22.26 17.78 1.76
C THR A 159 23.49 17.04 2.27
N LEU A 160 23.34 16.35 3.38
CA LEU A 160 24.34 15.42 3.91
C LEU A 160 23.81 14.01 3.79
N ASN A 161 24.58 13.12 3.16
CA ASN A 161 24.22 11.71 3.03
C ASN A 161 24.44 10.99 4.36
N LEU A 162 23.54 11.27 5.30
CA LEU A 162 23.46 10.72 6.64
C LEU A 162 22.00 10.39 6.89
N ARG A 163 21.74 9.18 7.40
CA ARG A 163 20.43 8.79 7.88
C ARG A 163 20.39 8.79 9.40
N ILE A 164 19.32 9.38 9.94
CA ILE A 164 18.94 9.32 11.35
C ILE A 164 17.71 8.44 11.44
N HIS A 165 17.71 7.50 12.36
CA HIS A 165 16.62 6.57 12.59
C HIS A 165 15.85 7.01 13.82
N HIS A 166 14.56 7.34 13.67
CA HIS A 166 13.73 7.89 14.75
C HIS A 166 12.70 6.86 15.22
N LEU A 167 12.81 6.42 16.47
CA LEU A 167 11.99 5.39 17.11
C LEU A 167 10.76 5.94 17.86
N GLY A 168 10.67 7.26 18.02
CA GLY A 168 9.69 7.93 18.89
C GLY A 168 8.21 7.75 18.50
N TYR A 169 7.93 7.19 17.31
CA TYR A 169 6.57 6.92 16.81
C TYR A 169 6.13 5.46 16.90
N LEU A 170 6.92 4.60 17.56
CA LEU A 170 6.51 3.23 17.84
C LEU A 170 5.50 3.19 18.98
N TYR A 171 4.48 2.33 18.85
CA TYR A 171 3.35 2.20 19.79
C TYR A 171 3.82 2.07 21.25
N GLU A 172 4.85 1.26 21.49
CA GLU A 172 5.48 1.03 22.80
C GLU A 172 6.05 2.31 23.45
N PHE A 173 6.39 3.35 22.67
CA PHE A 173 6.92 4.62 23.20
C PHE A 173 5.87 5.74 23.26
N VAL A 174 4.84 5.67 22.42
CA VAL A 174 3.75 6.66 22.38
C VAL A 174 2.80 6.48 23.57
N VAL A 175 2.48 5.23 23.94
CA VAL A 175 1.59 4.91 25.07
C VAL A 175 2.24 5.28 26.41
N TYR A 176 3.56 5.17 26.54
CA TYR A 176 4.26 5.39 27.82
C TYR A 176 4.50 6.85 28.19
N LYS A 177 4.48 7.80 27.24
CA LYS A 177 5.10 9.13 27.48
C LYS A 177 4.16 10.33 27.63
N ALA A 178 2.84 10.15 27.62
CA ALA A 178 1.85 11.25 27.66
C ALA A 178 2.13 12.41 26.66
N LYS A 179 2.93 12.14 25.61
CA LYS A 179 3.43 13.12 24.63
C LYS A 179 2.30 13.85 23.89
N PRO A 180 1.22 13.17 23.42
CA PRO A 180 0.17 13.84 22.67
C PRO A 180 -0.55 14.95 23.47
N ALA A 181 -0.85 14.71 24.75
CA ALA A 181 -1.57 15.67 25.60
C ALA A 181 -0.78 16.97 25.79
N ARG A 182 0.51 16.86 26.16
CA ARG A 182 1.42 18.01 26.29
C ARG A 182 1.57 18.75 24.95
N ASN A 183 1.79 18.02 23.86
CA ASN A 183 1.98 18.64 22.54
C ASN A 183 0.74 19.42 22.10
N MET A 184 -0.46 18.85 22.31
CA MET A 184 -1.72 19.53 22.02
C MET A 184 -1.88 20.81 22.85
N GLU A 185 -1.50 20.81 24.13
CA GLU A 185 -1.56 22.03 24.96
C GLU A 185 -0.67 23.16 24.41
N LEU A 186 0.57 22.85 24.02
CA LEU A 186 1.49 23.84 23.46
C LEU A 186 1.02 24.35 22.09
N LEU A 187 0.57 23.44 21.22
CA LEU A 187 0.01 23.81 19.92
C LEU A 187 -1.23 24.68 20.06
N GLN A 188 -2.07 24.43 21.07
CA GLN A 188 -3.24 25.27 21.34
C GLN A 188 -2.80 26.69 21.71
N ARG A 189 -1.77 26.86 22.55
CA ARG A 189 -1.24 28.19 22.89
C ARG A 189 -0.67 28.94 21.68
N GLU A 190 -0.06 28.24 20.72
CA GLU A 190 0.39 28.87 19.47
C GLU A 190 -0.78 29.25 18.55
N LEU A 191 -1.81 28.40 18.46
CA LEU A 191 -3.03 28.70 17.72
C LEU A 191 -3.85 29.82 18.36
N ASP A 192 -3.80 29.99 19.69
CA ASP A 192 -4.43 31.12 20.37
C ASP A 192 -3.76 32.46 19.99
N LYS A 193 -2.47 32.45 19.61
CA LYS A 193 -1.73 33.63 19.12
C LYS A 193 -2.01 33.87 17.63
N ASP A 194 -1.99 32.81 16.82
CA ASP A 194 -2.24 32.85 15.38
C ASP A 194 -3.14 31.69 14.94
N PRO A 195 -4.47 31.88 14.95
CA PRO A 195 -5.45 30.83 14.60
C PRO A 195 -5.40 30.38 13.14
N ASP A 196 -4.78 31.18 12.26
CA ASP A 196 -4.71 30.94 10.81
C ASP A 196 -3.34 30.37 10.39
N SER A 197 -2.50 30.01 11.36
CA SER A 197 -1.19 29.40 11.08
C SER A 197 -1.35 28.00 10.50
N LEU A 198 -1.22 27.85 9.18
CA LEU A 198 -1.29 26.53 8.50
C LEU A 198 -0.29 25.51 9.05
N PHE A 199 0.85 25.97 9.56
CA PHE A 199 1.85 25.14 10.22
C PHE A 199 1.33 24.55 11.53
N HIS A 200 0.83 25.38 12.44
CA HIS A 200 0.29 24.91 13.73
C HIS A 200 -1.00 24.11 13.54
N ILE A 201 -1.86 24.50 12.58
CA ILE A 201 -3.05 23.74 12.18
C ILE A 201 -2.67 22.32 11.78
N SER A 202 -1.72 22.17 10.84
CA SER A 202 -1.31 20.86 10.33
C SER A 202 -0.69 19.98 11.42
N ASN A 203 0.07 20.57 12.34
CA ASN A 203 0.66 19.81 13.45
C ASN A 203 -0.37 19.41 14.50
N MET A 204 -1.34 20.27 14.83
CA MET A 204 -2.46 19.94 15.71
C MET A 204 -3.33 18.83 15.11
N MET A 205 -3.63 18.89 13.80
CA MET A 205 -4.32 17.82 13.10
C MET A 205 -3.58 16.48 13.23
N ALA A 206 -2.26 16.48 13.11
CA ALA A 206 -1.48 15.25 13.27
C ALA A 206 -1.55 14.67 14.70
N GLU A 207 -1.61 15.52 15.75
CA GLU A 207 -1.85 15.05 17.12
C GLU A 207 -3.27 14.49 17.29
N TYR A 208 -4.29 15.14 16.71
CA TYR A 208 -5.65 14.61 16.73
C TYR A 208 -5.78 13.29 15.97
N MET A 209 -5.09 13.12 14.84
CA MET A 209 -5.02 11.85 14.12
C MET A 209 -4.41 10.75 15.00
N ARG A 210 -3.33 11.03 15.74
CA ARG A 210 -2.67 10.06 16.63
C ARG A 210 -3.59 9.54 17.74
N VAL A 211 -4.41 10.42 18.32
CA VAL A 211 -5.37 10.07 19.37
C VAL A 211 -6.78 9.78 18.83
N GLN A 212 -6.90 9.58 17.50
CA GLN A 212 -8.13 9.20 16.79
C GLN A 212 -9.32 10.16 17.00
N ARG A 213 -9.05 11.45 17.24
CA ARG A 213 -10.07 12.50 17.34
C ARG A 213 -10.42 13.08 15.96
N TYR A 214 -10.95 12.22 15.08
CA TYR A 214 -11.19 12.56 13.68
C TYR A 214 -12.12 13.76 13.46
N ASP A 215 -13.15 13.94 14.30
CA ASP A 215 -14.05 15.10 14.21
C ASP A 215 -13.32 16.44 14.35
N GLU A 216 -12.31 16.51 15.22
CA GLU A 216 -11.51 17.73 15.41
C GLU A 216 -10.56 17.95 14.24
N VAL A 217 -10.03 16.88 13.64
CA VAL A 217 -9.25 16.95 12.39
C VAL A 217 -10.11 17.52 11.26
N VAL A 218 -11.36 17.08 11.13
CA VAL A 218 -12.29 17.57 10.11
C VAL A 218 -12.55 19.08 10.28
N LYS A 219 -12.87 19.53 11.50
CA LYS A 219 -13.12 20.95 11.79
C LYS A 219 -11.89 21.81 11.44
N LEU A 220 -10.72 21.42 11.96
CA LEU A 220 -9.49 22.21 11.80
C LEU A 220 -8.96 22.15 10.36
N GLY A 221 -9.10 21.02 9.68
CA GLY A 221 -8.74 20.84 8.28
C GLY A 221 -9.62 21.68 7.34
N LYS A 222 -10.93 21.75 7.57
CA LYS A 222 -11.84 22.63 6.80
C LYS A 222 -11.43 24.11 6.99
N HIS A 223 -11.16 24.54 8.23
CA HIS A 223 -10.65 25.89 8.51
C HIS A 223 -9.31 26.18 7.80
N GLY A 224 -8.33 25.28 7.92
CA GLY A 224 -7.03 25.46 7.24
C GLY A 224 -7.15 25.52 5.72
N PHE A 225 -8.08 24.76 5.11
CA PHE A 225 -8.34 24.87 3.68
C PHE A 225 -8.93 26.24 3.30
N GLU A 226 -9.85 26.80 4.10
CA GLU A 226 -10.40 28.15 3.89
C GLU A 226 -9.33 29.24 4.01
N VAL A 227 -8.42 29.12 4.99
CA VAL A 227 -7.27 30.02 5.15
C VAL A 227 -6.39 30.00 3.90
N PHE A 228 -6.09 28.80 3.38
CA PHE A 228 -5.33 28.66 2.14
C PHE A 228 -6.04 29.32 0.95
N GLN A 229 -7.36 29.13 0.79
CA GLN A 229 -8.11 29.72 -0.30
C GLN A 229 -8.05 31.26 -0.31
N LYS A 230 -7.96 31.88 0.87
CA LYS A 230 -7.77 33.34 0.99
C LYS A 230 -6.35 33.77 0.62
N ASN A 231 -5.35 32.92 0.83
CA ASN A 231 -3.94 33.22 0.59
C ASN A 231 -3.18 32.09 -0.16
N PRO A 232 -3.48 31.82 -1.44
CA PRO A 232 -2.99 30.63 -2.15
C PRO A 232 -1.46 30.55 -2.32
N ASN A 233 -0.77 31.68 -2.20
CA ASN A 233 0.69 31.76 -2.32
C ASN A 233 1.43 31.44 -1.01
N HIS A 234 0.72 31.18 0.09
CA HIS A 234 1.32 30.93 1.40
C HIS A 234 1.32 29.42 1.71
N ALA A 235 2.50 28.86 1.96
CA ALA A 235 2.72 27.50 2.49
C ALA A 235 2.07 26.32 1.70
N THR A 236 2.19 26.31 0.37
CA THR A 236 1.67 25.25 -0.52
C THR A 236 2.11 23.82 -0.16
N HIS A 237 3.31 23.64 0.41
CA HIS A 237 3.81 22.32 0.79
C HIS A 237 3.07 21.72 2.00
N LEU A 238 2.56 22.55 2.93
CA LEU A 238 1.79 22.07 4.09
C LEU A 238 0.36 21.69 3.73
N LEU A 239 -0.19 22.32 2.69
CA LEU A 239 -1.55 22.06 2.24
C LEU A 239 -1.75 20.61 1.78
N ALA A 240 -0.76 20.01 1.11
CA ALA A 240 -0.84 18.61 0.71
C ALA A 240 -1.03 17.70 1.95
N ARG A 241 -0.19 17.88 2.98
CA ARG A 241 -0.30 17.15 4.25
C ARG A 241 -1.65 17.37 4.93
N LEU A 242 -2.12 18.61 4.98
CA LEU A 242 -3.42 18.97 5.56
C LEU A 242 -4.58 18.28 4.82
N LEU A 243 -4.61 18.39 3.49
CA LEU A 243 -5.67 17.80 2.66
C LEU A 243 -5.74 16.29 2.83
N ARG A 244 -4.60 15.60 2.85
CA ARG A 244 -4.55 14.17 3.09
C ARG A 244 -5.17 13.78 4.43
N MET A 245 -4.76 14.43 5.52
CA MET A 245 -5.34 14.19 6.85
C MET A 245 -6.84 14.50 6.89
N LEU A 246 -7.28 15.56 6.20
CA LEU A 246 -8.69 15.92 6.10
C LEU A 246 -9.50 14.85 5.34
N VAL A 247 -9.00 14.36 4.20
CA VAL A 247 -9.64 13.29 3.42
C VAL A 247 -9.77 12.02 4.27
N VAL A 248 -8.67 11.60 4.91
CA VAL A 248 -8.69 10.41 5.79
C VAL A 248 -9.65 10.61 6.96
N ALA A 249 -9.64 11.76 7.63
CA ALA A 249 -10.53 12.02 8.76
C ALA A 249 -12.01 12.04 8.34
N LEU A 250 -12.35 12.67 7.21
CA LEU A 250 -13.70 12.65 6.65
C LEU A 250 -14.16 11.22 6.32
N SER A 251 -13.26 10.41 5.81
CA SER A 251 -13.49 8.97 5.60
C SER A 251 -13.77 8.25 6.92
N MET A 252 -12.99 8.51 7.97
CA MET A 252 -13.16 7.87 9.28
C MET A 252 -14.43 8.31 10.03
N THR A 253 -14.91 9.54 9.81
CA THR A 253 -16.20 10.02 10.39
C THR A 253 -17.42 9.61 9.57
N GLY A 254 -17.24 8.93 8.44
CA GLY A 254 -18.32 8.51 7.55
C GLY A 254 -18.79 9.60 6.56
N GLU A 255 -18.21 10.80 6.58
CA GLU A 255 -18.46 11.90 5.63
C GLU A 255 -17.80 11.65 4.25
N THR A 256 -17.88 10.43 3.72
CA THR A 256 -17.06 9.99 2.58
C THR A 256 -17.35 10.76 1.28
N ALA A 257 -18.56 11.29 1.10
CA ALA A 257 -18.88 12.15 -0.05
C ALA A 257 -18.10 13.48 -0.02
N GLU A 258 -17.86 14.05 1.16
CA GLU A 258 -16.99 15.21 1.31
C GLU A 258 -15.52 14.83 1.18
N ALA A 259 -15.11 13.66 1.69
CA ALA A 259 -13.75 13.14 1.52
C ALA A 259 -13.36 13.11 0.03
N ILE A 260 -14.23 12.54 -0.82
CA ILE A 260 -14.02 12.49 -2.29
C ILE A 260 -13.88 13.90 -2.88
N LYS A 261 -14.76 14.85 -2.52
CA LYS A 261 -14.67 16.24 -3.02
C LYS A 261 -13.37 16.93 -2.64
N TYR A 262 -12.90 16.75 -1.41
CA TYR A 262 -11.63 17.33 -0.97
C TYR A 262 -10.43 16.65 -1.64
N ALA A 263 -10.52 15.35 -1.91
CA ALA A 263 -9.49 14.63 -2.66
C ALA A 263 -9.41 15.12 -4.12
N GLU A 264 -10.54 15.26 -4.83
CA GLU A 264 -10.60 15.83 -6.19
C GLU A 264 -10.03 17.26 -6.25
N ARG A 265 -10.34 18.10 -5.25
CA ARG A 265 -9.73 19.44 -5.13
C ARG A 265 -8.22 19.35 -4.96
N GLY A 266 -7.75 18.44 -4.10
CA GLY A 266 -6.33 18.21 -3.88
C GLY A 266 -5.60 17.73 -5.13
N GLU A 267 -6.20 16.85 -5.93
CA GLU A 267 -5.63 16.40 -7.21
C GLU A 267 -5.50 17.53 -8.23
N ASN A 268 -6.47 18.44 -8.28
CA ASN A 268 -6.40 19.62 -9.15
C ASN A 268 -5.29 20.58 -8.74
N ILE A 269 -5.02 20.70 -7.43
CA ILE A 269 -3.95 21.56 -6.89
C ILE A 269 -2.58 20.88 -7.02
N PHE A 270 -2.51 19.57 -6.78
CA PHE A 270 -1.29 18.76 -6.76
C PHE A 270 -1.36 17.58 -7.73
N PRO A 271 -1.43 17.81 -9.05
CA PRO A 271 -1.65 16.73 -10.03
C PRO A 271 -0.51 15.70 -10.05
N TYR A 272 0.67 16.09 -9.59
CA TYR A 272 1.90 15.28 -9.54
C TYR A 272 2.06 14.44 -8.27
N LEU A 273 1.22 14.62 -7.24
CA LEU A 273 1.33 13.86 -5.99
C LEU A 273 0.50 12.56 -6.06
N PRO A 274 1.12 11.37 -5.95
CA PRO A 274 0.38 10.12 -5.87
C PRO A 274 -0.39 9.99 -4.55
N ASP A 275 0.07 10.64 -3.48
CA ASP A 275 -0.52 10.52 -2.14
C ASP A 275 -1.99 10.93 -2.06
N ILE A 276 -2.36 12.10 -2.55
CA ILE A 276 -3.76 12.56 -2.52
C ILE A 276 -4.66 11.65 -3.37
N ARG A 277 -4.12 11.18 -4.50
CA ARG A 277 -4.83 10.29 -5.41
C ARG A 277 -5.01 8.88 -4.81
N MET A 278 -4.05 8.43 -4.00
CA MET A 278 -4.21 7.22 -3.18
C MET A 278 -5.32 7.39 -2.15
N ASP A 279 -5.33 8.50 -1.41
CA ASP A 279 -6.36 8.78 -0.41
C ASP A 279 -7.76 8.89 -1.07
N HIS A 280 -7.85 9.43 -2.30
CA HIS A 280 -9.07 9.40 -3.11
C HIS A 280 -9.50 7.97 -3.45
N ALA A 281 -8.59 7.14 -3.97
CA ALA A 281 -8.87 5.74 -4.28
C ALA A 281 -9.37 4.97 -3.04
N HIS A 282 -8.79 5.23 -1.86
CA HIS A 282 -9.23 4.65 -0.60
C HIS A 282 -10.63 5.11 -0.19
N ALA A 283 -10.94 6.40 -0.33
CA ALA A 283 -12.28 6.93 -0.08
C ALA A 283 -13.34 6.27 -1.00
N LEU A 284 -13.01 6.05 -2.29
CA LEU A 284 -13.89 5.33 -3.23
C LEU A 284 -14.09 3.86 -2.85
N ILE A 285 -13.02 3.15 -2.46
CA ILE A 285 -13.10 1.76 -2.00
C ILE A 285 -14.01 1.65 -0.76
N GLN A 286 -13.93 2.62 0.15
CA GLN A 286 -14.74 2.63 1.37
C GLN A 286 -16.25 2.74 1.07
N VAL A 287 -16.65 3.46 0.03
CA VAL A 287 -18.07 3.52 -0.41
C VAL A 287 -18.45 2.41 -1.39
N GLY A 288 -17.60 1.39 -1.55
CA GLY A 288 -17.84 0.27 -2.46
C GLY A 288 -17.65 0.60 -3.95
N ARG A 289 -17.18 1.80 -4.30
CA ARG A 289 -16.85 2.23 -5.66
C ARG A 289 -15.46 1.74 -6.08
N VAL A 290 -15.20 0.45 -5.88
CA VAL A 290 -13.86 -0.16 -6.07
C VAL A 290 -13.37 -0.05 -7.51
N ALA A 291 -14.27 -0.16 -8.50
CA ALA A 291 -13.91 -0.02 -9.91
C ALA A 291 -13.38 1.39 -10.24
N ASP A 292 -14.00 2.43 -9.67
CA ASP A 292 -13.59 3.82 -9.88
C ASP A 292 -12.22 4.15 -9.26
N ALA A 293 -11.80 3.37 -8.26
CA ALA A 293 -10.49 3.50 -7.63
C ALA A 293 -9.34 2.97 -8.51
N ILE A 294 -9.58 1.97 -9.37
CA ILE A 294 -8.52 1.32 -10.18
C ILE A 294 -7.80 2.32 -11.11
N PRO A 295 -8.49 3.18 -11.90
CA PRO A 295 -7.83 4.18 -12.72
C PRO A 295 -6.92 5.12 -11.92
N LEU A 296 -7.36 5.53 -10.73
CA LEU A 296 -6.57 6.41 -9.85
C LEU A 296 -5.31 5.70 -9.35
N LEU A 297 -5.41 4.43 -8.94
CA LEU A 297 -4.26 3.64 -8.51
C LEU A 297 -3.26 3.38 -9.66
N LEU A 298 -3.74 3.16 -10.88
CA LEU A 298 -2.89 3.07 -12.07
C LEU A 298 -2.19 4.39 -12.36
N GLN A 299 -2.89 5.52 -12.21
CA GLN A 299 -2.30 6.85 -12.34
C GLN A 299 -1.22 7.11 -11.28
N CYS A 300 -1.41 6.69 -10.02
CA CYS A 300 -0.35 6.77 -9.01
C CYS A 300 0.94 6.09 -9.49
N ARG A 301 0.82 4.92 -10.13
CA ARG A 301 1.97 4.22 -10.72
C ARG A 301 2.58 4.93 -11.93
N GLN A 302 1.77 5.58 -12.75
CA GLN A 302 2.26 6.36 -13.89
C GLN A 302 3.06 7.59 -13.43
N LEU A 303 2.67 8.21 -12.31
CA LEU A 303 3.39 9.33 -11.71
C LEU A 303 4.73 8.90 -11.09
N GLY A 304 4.77 7.69 -10.53
CA GLY A 304 5.95 7.18 -9.82
C GLY A 304 6.14 7.84 -8.46
N ASP A 305 7.13 7.33 -7.72
CA ASP A 305 7.44 7.87 -6.39
C ASP A 305 8.01 9.28 -6.47
N VAL A 306 7.52 10.17 -5.60
CA VAL A 306 8.01 11.54 -5.48
C VAL A 306 9.42 11.50 -4.90
N LYS A 307 10.36 12.14 -5.60
CA LYS A 307 11.78 12.20 -5.20
C LYS A 307 12.15 13.53 -4.55
N ASP A 308 11.21 14.47 -4.45
CA ASP A 308 11.44 15.76 -3.82
C ASP A 308 11.48 15.59 -2.29
N PRO A 309 12.64 15.79 -1.64
CA PRO A 309 12.76 15.63 -0.20
C PRO A 309 11.98 16.66 0.63
N LEU A 310 11.54 17.77 0.02
CA LEU A 310 10.84 18.85 0.71
C LEU A 310 9.32 18.59 0.84
N ILE A 311 8.82 17.54 0.19
CA ILE A 311 7.42 17.14 0.25
C ILE A 311 7.32 15.85 1.07
N ASP A 312 6.50 15.88 2.13
CA ASP A 312 6.21 14.72 2.96
C ASP A 312 5.30 13.76 2.18
N THR A 313 5.90 12.70 1.63
CA THR A 313 5.20 11.66 0.83
C THR A 313 5.54 10.28 1.36
N VAL A 314 4.61 9.34 1.25
CA VAL A 314 4.87 7.96 1.68
C VAL A 314 5.61 7.21 0.57
N PRO A 315 6.82 6.69 0.83
CA PRO A 315 7.57 5.94 -0.18
C PRO A 315 6.79 4.70 -0.64
N GLY A 316 6.76 4.46 -1.95
CA GLY A 316 6.10 3.31 -2.55
C GLY A 316 4.70 3.60 -3.07
N LEU A 317 4.10 4.76 -2.77
CA LEU A 317 2.77 5.13 -3.26
C LEU A 317 2.69 5.30 -4.77
N GLY A 318 3.81 5.56 -5.45
CA GLY A 318 3.90 5.53 -6.90
C GLY A 318 4.48 4.22 -7.46
N SER A 319 4.77 3.24 -6.61
CA SER A 319 5.34 1.96 -7.00
C SER A 319 4.69 0.79 -6.25
N PHE A 320 5.40 0.20 -5.29
CA PHE A 320 5.04 -1.08 -4.68
C PHE A 320 3.77 -1.01 -3.83
N LEU A 321 3.50 0.09 -3.11
CA LEU A 321 2.25 0.25 -2.36
C LEU A 321 1.06 0.42 -3.30
N ALA A 322 1.19 1.18 -4.39
CA ALA A 322 0.12 1.25 -5.39
C ALA A 322 -0.17 -0.10 -6.06
N ALA A 323 0.86 -0.91 -6.31
CA ALA A 323 0.65 -2.28 -6.77
C ALA A 323 -0.05 -3.15 -5.71
N ALA A 324 0.26 -2.99 -4.42
CA ALA A 324 -0.43 -3.72 -3.35
C ALA A 324 -1.91 -3.31 -3.26
N GLU A 325 -2.20 -2.02 -3.37
CA GLU A 325 -3.57 -1.50 -3.37
C GLU A 325 -4.36 -1.89 -4.63
N LEU A 326 -3.71 -1.97 -5.80
CA LEU A 326 -4.31 -2.58 -6.99
C LEU A 326 -4.66 -4.05 -6.71
N GLY A 327 -3.73 -4.81 -6.12
CA GLY A 327 -3.99 -6.20 -5.71
C GLY A 327 -5.21 -6.31 -4.81
N ARG A 328 -5.34 -5.41 -3.83
CA ARG A 328 -6.49 -5.33 -2.92
C ARG A 328 -7.79 -4.96 -3.64
N ALA A 329 -7.77 -3.95 -4.50
CA ALA A 329 -8.94 -3.52 -5.27
C ALA A 329 -9.47 -4.66 -6.16
N TRP A 330 -8.56 -5.35 -6.85
CA TRP A 330 -8.91 -6.51 -7.67
C TRP A 330 -9.47 -7.68 -6.85
N LEU A 331 -8.87 -7.94 -5.70
CA LEU A 331 -9.37 -8.96 -4.78
C LEU A 331 -10.79 -8.64 -4.28
N LEU A 332 -11.07 -7.38 -3.96
CA LEU A 332 -12.40 -6.90 -3.56
C LEU A 332 -13.43 -7.05 -4.68
N LEU A 333 -13.04 -6.85 -5.94
CA LEU A 333 -13.88 -7.15 -7.11
C LEU A 333 -14.06 -8.65 -7.35
N GLY A 334 -13.36 -9.52 -6.62
CA GLY A 334 -13.42 -10.97 -6.74
C GLY A 334 -12.40 -11.57 -7.71
N ASP A 335 -11.52 -10.75 -8.27
CA ASP A 335 -10.54 -11.17 -9.25
C ASP A 335 -9.24 -11.62 -8.61
N THR A 336 -9.19 -12.89 -8.24
CA THR A 336 -8.02 -13.49 -7.61
C THR A 336 -6.79 -13.57 -8.53
N ALA A 337 -7.00 -13.62 -9.85
CA ALA A 337 -5.90 -13.73 -10.83
C ALA A 337 -5.16 -12.39 -10.98
N CYS A 338 -5.87 -11.30 -11.28
CA CYS A 338 -5.22 -9.99 -11.35
C CYS A 338 -4.75 -9.53 -9.96
N ALA A 339 -5.47 -9.89 -8.88
CA ALA A 339 -4.97 -9.64 -7.53
C ALA A 339 -3.59 -10.28 -7.33
N ALA A 340 -3.42 -11.56 -7.71
CA ALA A 340 -2.14 -12.26 -7.60
C ALA A 340 -1.04 -11.58 -8.43
N GLU A 341 -1.33 -11.15 -9.66
CA GLU A 341 -0.37 -10.44 -10.52
C GLU A 341 0.10 -9.12 -9.91
N TRP A 342 -0.82 -8.33 -9.35
CA TRP A 342 -0.50 -7.06 -8.73
C TRP A 342 0.24 -7.21 -7.41
N TYR A 343 -0.15 -8.17 -6.57
CA TYR A 343 0.62 -8.52 -5.37
C TYR A 343 2.03 -9.04 -5.72
N LEU A 344 2.17 -9.84 -6.80
CA LEU A 344 3.47 -10.28 -7.29
C LEU A 344 4.31 -9.11 -7.80
N THR A 345 3.69 -8.16 -8.49
CA THR A 345 4.35 -6.94 -8.96
C THR A 345 4.86 -6.13 -7.78
N SER A 346 4.01 -5.88 -6.78
CA SER A 346 4.40 -5.19 -5.54
C SER A 346 5.57 -5.90 -4.84
N PHE A 347 5.50 -7.22 -4.70
CA PHE A 347 6.55 -8.01 -4.05
C PHE A 347 7.87 -8.00 -4.84
N ARG A 348 7.84 -7.97 -6.17
CA ARG A 348 9.04 -7.84 -7.01
C ARG A 348 9.69 -6.46 -6.88
N GLU A 349 8.89 -5.42 -6.72
CA GLU A 349 9.35 -4.04 -6.53
C GLU A 349 9.92 -3.82 -5.11
N ASN A 350 9.34 -4.50 -4.10
CA ASN A 350 9.85 -4.50 -2.74
C ASN A 350 9.56 -5.85 -2.06
N THR A 351 10.61 -6.66 -1.91
CA THR A 351 10.53 -8.03 -1.36
C THR A 351 10.42 -8.08 0.17
N ARG A 352 10.58 -6.95 0.87
CA ARG A 352 10.51 -6.86 2.34
C ARG A 352 9.10 -6.55 2.83
N GLN A 353 8.09 -7.00 2.08
CA GLN A 353 6.69 -6.72 2.38
C GLN A 353 5.95 -7.91 2.97
N GLU A 354 5.92 -7.99 4.29
CA GLU A 354 5.35 -9.10 5.05
C GLU A 354 3.83 -9.25 4.84
N ASN A 355 3.08 -8.14 4.77
CA ASN A 355 1.63 -8.13 4.57
C ASN A 355 1.23 -8.76 3.22
N ILE A 356 2.11 -8.70 2.21
CA ILE A 356 1.85 -9.25 0.87
C ILE A 356 2.12 -10.75 0.80
N VAL A 357 3.07 -11.25 1.60
CA VAL A 357 3.42 -12.69 1.64
C VAL A 357 2.18 -13.52 1.92
N TRP A 358 1.31 -13.06 2.81
CA TRP A 358 0.08 -13.73 3.13
C TRP A 358 -0.90 -13.78 1.94
N PHE A 359 -1.10 -12.67 1.23
CA PHE A 359 -1.95 -12.64 0.03
C PHE A 359 -1.40 -13.55 -1.08
N LEU A 360 -0.08 -13.49 -1.34
CA LEU A 360 0.57 -14.34 -2.33
C LEU A 360 0.47 -15.82 -1.99
N ALA A 361 0.70 -16.18 -0.73
CA ALA A 361 0.60 -17.54 -0.25
C ALA A 361 -0.81 -18.11 -0.39
N ASN A 362 -1.85 -17.28 -0.39
CA ASN A 362 -3.23 -17.74 -0.56
C ASN A 362 -3.72 -17.72 -2.01
N LEU A 363 -3.34 -16.69 -2.77
CA LEU A 363 -3.80 -16.52 -4.14
C LEU A 363 -3.01 -17.40 -5.13
N LEU A 364 -1.75 -17.71 -4.83
CA LEU A 364 -0.93 -18.58 -5.67
C LEU A 364 -1.12 -20.07 -5.31
N PRO A 365 -0.99 -20.97 -6.29
CA PRO A 365 -1.03 -22.40 -6.04
C PRO A 365 0.28 -22.84 -5.36
N LEU A 366 0.34 -22.74 -4.03
CA LEU A 366 1.51 -23.14 -3.24
C LEU A 366 1.88 -24.62 -3.40
N GLU A 367 0.99 -25.46 -3.92
CA GLU A 367 1.27 -26.85 -4.27
C GLU A 367 2.31 -26.93 -5.40
N HIS A 368 2.36 -25.92 -6.26
CA HIS A 368 3.33 -25.83 -7.36
C HIS A 368 4.74 -25.59 -6.82
N ALA A 369 5.58 -26.62 -6.89
CA ALA A 369 6.91 -26.64 -6.26
C ALA A 369 7.80 -25.45 -6.66
N SER A 370 7.73 -25.00 -7.92
CA SER A 370 8.53 -23.86 -8.39
C SER A 370 8.14 -22.54 -7.72
N ILE A 371 6.84 -22.27 -7.57
CA ILE A 371 6.35 -21.02 -6.96
C ILE A 371 6.69 -21.02 -5.47
N ARG A 372 6.44 -22.14 -4.78
CA ARG A 372 6.79 -22.32 -3.36
C ARG A 372 8.29 -22.14 -3.11
N ALA A 373 9.14 -22.72 -3.95
CA ALA A 373 10.60 -22.58 -3.84
C ALA A 373 11.07 -21.14 -4.07
N GLN A 374 10.49 -20.43 -5.03
CA GLN A 374 10.81 -19.02 -5.29
C GLN A 374 10.44 -18.14 -4.09
N LEU A 375 9.22 -18.28 -3.57
CA LEU A 375 8.77 -17.53 -2.38
C LEU A 375 9.62 -17.87 -1.16
N TYR A 376 9.93 -19.15 -0.92
CA TYR A 376 10.83 -19.57 0.16
C TYR A 376 12.20 -18.87 0.08
N ASN A 377 12.83 -18.88 -1.11
CA ASN A 377 14.16 -18.30 -1.29
C ASN A 377 14.19 -16.78 -1.06
N VAL A 378 13.13 -16.07 -1.44
CA VAL A 378 13.03 -14.62 -1.23
C VAL A 378 12.69 -14.31 0.22
N CYS A 379 11.68 -14.99 0.80
CA CYS A 379 11.22 -14.71 2.16
C CYS A 379 12.27 -15.06 3.21
N LYS A 380 13.06 -16.13 3.02
CA LYS A 380 14.10 -16.56 3.97
C LYS A 380 15.18 -15.49 4.26
N GLN A 381 15.30 -14.46 3.42
CA GLN A 381 16.25 -13.36 3.63
C GLN A 381 15.80 -12.39 4.73
N ASP A 382 14.53 -12.41 5.12
CA ASP A 382 13.95 -11.57 6.16
C ASP A 382 13.19 -12.44 7.18
N PRO A 383 13.61 -12.49 8.46
CA PRO A 383 13.05 -13.41 9.45
C PRO A 383 11.54 -13.33 9.62
N LEU A 384 10.97 -12.14 9.52
CA LEU A 384 9.56 -11.90 9.74
C LEU A 384 8.73 -12.27 8.51
N CYS A 385 9.17 -11.84 7.31
CA CYS A 385 8.57 -12.31 6.06
C CYS A 385 8.63 -13.84 5.94
N PHE A 386 9.74 -14.46 6.39
CA PHE A 386 9.87 -15.91 6.44
C PHE A 386 8.88 -16.54 7.40
N ALA A 387 8.73 -16.00 8.62
CA ALA A 387 7.75 -16.50 9.58
C ALA A 387 6.31 -16.42 9.04
N TYR A 388 5.91 -15.31 8.40
CA TYR A 388 4.60 -15.19 7.75
C TYR A 388 4.41 -16.16 6.58
N PHE A 389 5.46 -16.40 5.78
CA PHE A 389 5.43 -17.40 4.72
C PHE A 389 5.22 -18.82 5.27
N VAL A 390 5.96 -19.19 6.32
CA VAL A 390 5.83 -20.48 7.00
C VAL A 390 4.43 -20.63 7.60
N GLN A 391 3.92 -19.57 8.25
CA GLN A 391 2.56 -19.53 8.78
C GLN A 391 1.51 -19.75 7.70
N ALA A 392 1.59 -19.04 6.58
CA ALA A 392 0.64 -19.21 5.49
C ALA A 392 0.71 -20.63 4.88
N CYS A 393 1.91 -21.21 4.79
CA CYS A 393 2.09 -22.62 4.38
C CYS A 393 1.44 -23.58 5.40
N ALA A 394 1.61 -23.35 6.70
CA ALA A 394 1.03 -24.17 7.76
C ALA A 394 -0.50 -24.15 7.73
N VAL A 395 -1.10 -22.96 7.60
CA VAL A 395 -2.55 -22.78 7.50
C VAL A 395 -3.12 -23.49 6.28
N ARG A 396 -2.44 -23.44 5.14
CA ARG A 396 -2.89 -24.11 3.91
C ARG A 396 -2.57 -25.59 3.84
N GLY A 397 -1.95 -26.17 4.87
CA GLY A 397 -1.60 -27.59 4.89
C GLY A 397 -0.48 -27.95 3.90
N GLY A 398 0.40 -26.99 3.61
CA GLY A 398 1.59 -27.21 2.79
C GLY A 398 2.46 -28.33 3.37
N LYS A 399 3.31 -28.92 2.53
CA LYS A 399 4.36 -29.82 2.99
C LYS A 399 5.56 -28.98 3.42
N ASP A 400 6.35 -29.48 4.37
CA ASP A 400 7.65 -28.91 4.81
C ASP A 400 7.61 -27.75 5.83
N TRP A 401 6.48 -27.10 6.10
CA TRP A 401 6.45 -25.94 7.03
C TRP A 401 6.91 -26.28 8.45
N GLN A 402 6.61 -27.49 8.95
CA GLN A 402 7.04 -27.97 10.29
C GLN A 402 8.56 -27.93 10.43
N ARG A 403 9.28 -28.33 9.37
CA ARG A 403 10.74 -28.26 9.34
C ARG A 403 11.22 -26.80 9.39
N TRP A 404 10.54 -25.92 8.67
CA TRP A 404 10.94 -24.52 8.56
C TRP A 404 10.72 -23.70 9.84
N ILE A 405 9.89 -24.16 10.79
CA ILE A 405 9.75 -23.51 12.11
C ILE A 405 11.13 -23.34 12.76
N SER A 406 11.97 -24.37 12.70
CA SER A 406 13.32 -24.36 13.26
C SER A 406 14.31 -23.43 12.54
N GLU A 407 13.96 -22.96 11.34
CA GLU A 407 14.78 -22.05 10.53
C GLU A 407 14.43 -20.57 10.75
N ILE A 408 13.35 -20.27 11.48
CA ILE A 408 12.96 -18.89 11.81
C ILE A 408 13.91 -18.33 12.89
N SER A 409 14.49 -17.15 12.63
CA SER A 409 15.31 -16.46 13.64
C SER A 409 14.42 -15.94 14.77
N ARG A 410 14.85 -16.09 16.03
CA ARG A 410 14.06 -15.72 17.22
C ARG A 410 14.11 -14.22 17.52
N GLY A 411 13.02 -13.72 18.09
CA GLY A 411 12.80 -12.31 18.42
C GLY A 411 11.32 -12.05 18.70
N PRO A 412 10.95 -10.98 19.42
CA PRO A 412 9.62 -10.85 20.03
C PRO A 412 8.44 -11.08 19.06
N LEU A 413 8.51 -10.52 17.85
CA LEU A 413 7.46 -10.67 16.83
C LEU A 413 7.43 -12.05 16.16
N THR A 414 8.61 -12.63 15.93
CA THR A 414 8.75 -13.98 15.36
C THR A 414 8.42 -15.06 16.38
N ASP A 415 8.63 -14.79 17.67
CA ASP A 415 8.32 -15.72 18.76
C ASP A 415 6.81 -15.94 18.83
N THR A 416 5.99 -14.87 18.77
CA THR A 416 4.53 -14.97 18.64
C THR A 416 4.10 -15.77 17.40
N LEU A 417 4.78 -15.59 16.26
CA LEU A 417 4.47 -16.35 15.04
C LEU A 417 4.88 -17.83 15.14
N ILE A 418 6.01 -18.13 15.78
CA ILE A 418 6.47 -19.49 16.05
C ILE A 418 5.51 -20.20 17.01
N GLU A 419 5.03 -19.52 18.05
CA GLU A 419 4.00 -20.03 18.95
C GLU A 419 2.72 -20.38 18.17
N ARG A 420 2.23 -19.47 17.33
CA ARG A 420 1.08 -19.74 16.44
C ARG A 420 1.30 -20.93 15.51
N LEU A 421 2.53 -21.14 15.03
CA LEU A 421 2.88 -22.28 14.18
C LEU A 421 2.82 -23.61 14.95
N HIS A 422 3.35 -23.65 16.17
CA HIS A 422 3.23 -24.82 17.05
C HIS A 422 1.77 -25.13 17.41
N TRP A 423 0.94 -24.10 17.52
CA TRP A 423 -0.51 -24.26 17.69
C TRP A 423 -1.19 -24.91 16.49
N ILE A 424 -0.92 -24.40 15.28
CA ILE A 424 -1.43 -24.99 14.03
C ILE A 424 -0.99 -26.47 13.92
N GLU A 425 0.21 -26.79 14.40
CA GLU A 425 0.76 -28.16 14.41
C GLU A 425 -0.05 -29.06 15.36
N ALA A 426 -0.23 -28.60 16.60
CA ALA A 426 -0.98 -29.32 17.62
C ALA A 426 -2.44 -29.57 17.20
N LEU A 427 -3.08 -28.61 16.55
CA LEU A 427 -4.48 -28.72 16.12
C LEU A 427 -4.68 -29.57 14.87
N ARG A 428 -3.68 -29.60 13.97
CA ARG A 428 -3.67 -30.58 12.87
C ARG A 428 -3.39 -32.00 13.39
N ALA A 429 -2.64 -32.15 14.48
CA ALA A 429 -2.44 -33.43 15.16
C ALA A 429 -3.67 -33.85 16.01
N SER A 430 -4.50 -32.90 16.46
CA SER A 430 -5.65 -33.15 17.32
C SER A 430 -6.89 -33.70 16.61
N GLU A 431 -6.90 -33.81 15.27
CA GLU A 431 -7.86 -34.70 14.57
C GLU A 431 -7.73 -36.17 15.02
N GLN A 432 -6.69 -36.53 15.78
CA GLN A 432 -6.60 -37.83 16.47
C GLN A 432 -6.51 -37.82 18.01
N SER A 433 -6.14 -36.74 18.70
CA SER A 433 -6.38 -36.57 20.16
C SER A 433 -5.76 -35.29 20.71
N MET A 434 -6.60 -34.36 21.17
CA MET A 434 -6.22 -33.10 21.83
C MET A 434 -5.78 -33.29 23.30
N ASP A 435 -5.95 -34.49 23.84
CA ASP A 435 -5.70 -34.87 25.24
C ASP A 435 -4.21 -35.04 25.63
N VAL A 436 -3.31 -35.17 24.65
CA VAL A 436 -1.90 -35.48 24.90
C VAL A 436 -1.07 -34.21 25.10
N TYR A 437 -1.44 -33.10 24.45
CA TYR A 437 -0.67 -31.85 24.50
C TYR A 437 -1.05 -30.97 25.71
N THR A 438 -2.29 -31.07 26.19
CA THR A 438 -2.84 -30.27 27.30
C THR A 438 -2.30 -30.66 28.68
N LYS A 439 -1.70 -31.85 28.83
CA LYS A 439 -1.31 -32.40 30.14
C LYS A 439 0.13 -32.09 30.59
N SER A 440 0.97 -31.45 29.77
CA SER A 440 2.39 -31.29 30.08
C SER A 440 2.88 -29.89 30.49
N ASN A 441 2.11 -28.81 30.22
CA ASN A 441 2.20 -27.45 30.78
C ASN A 441 1.58 -26.46 29.77
N PRO A 442 0.35 -25.94 29.97
CA PRO A 442 -0.16 -24.87 29.13
C PRO A 442 0.57 -23.55 29.46
N CYS A 443 0.93 -22.77 28.44
CA CYS A 443 1.36 -21.38 28.63
C CYS A 443 0.13 -20.46 28.83
N ALA A 444 0.34 -19.28 29.40
CA ALA A 444 -0.72 -18.36 29.82
C ALA A 444 -1.69 -17.99 28.68
N GLU A 445 -1.21 -17.94 27.44
CA GLU A 445 -1.98 -17.63 26.23
C GLU A 445 -3.06 -18.69 25.94
N ILE A 446 -2.73 -19.98 26.17
CA ILE A 446 -3.66 -21.12 26.00
C ILE A 446 -4.82 -21.02 26.99
N GLN A 447 -4.46 -20.72 28.23
CA GLN A 447 -5.38 -20.60 29.35
C GLN A 447 -6.32 -19.41 29.18
N ILE A 448 -5.81 -18.27 28.66
CA ILE A 448 -6.60 -17.08 28.36
C ILE A 448 -7.62 -17.35 27.24
N LEU A 449 -7.22 -18.01 26.15
CA LEU A 449 -8.12 -18.29 25.03
C LEU A 449 -9.25 -19.27 25.40
N LEU A 450 -8.96 -20.30 26.20
CA LEU A 450 -10.00 -21.20 26.71
C LEU A 450 -10.94 -20.48 27.69
N GLY A 451 -10.38 -19.61 28.54
CA GLY A 451 -11.14 -18.69 29.39
C GLY A 451 -12.15 -17.85 28.62
N LEU A 452 -11.69 -17.16 27.57
CA LEU A 452 -12.51 -16.30 26.73
C LEU A 452 -13.57 -17.10 25.94
N TYR A 453 -13.24 -18.30 25.48
CA TYR A 453 -14.20 -19.20 24.82
C TYR A 453 -15.38 -19.57 25.73
N TYR A 454 -15.11 -19.97 26.97
CA TYR A 454 -16.17 -20.31 27.92
C TYR A 454 -17.00 -19.10 28.35
N LEU A 455 -16.39 -17.91 28.47
CA LEU A 455 -17.11 -16.65 28.71
C LEU A 455 -18.11 -16.31 27.60
N GLU A 456 -17.69 -16.42 26.34
CA GLU A 456 -18.56 -16.16 25.19
C GLU A 456 -19.76 -17.11 25.13
N HIS A 457 -19.58 -18.34 25.63
CA HIS A 457 -20.65 -19.35 25.69
C HIS A 457 -21.48 -19.29 26.99
N GLY A 458 -21.25 -18.27 27.82
CA GLY A 458 -22.00 -18.04 29.06
C GLY A 458 -21.61 -18.97 30.22
N ASP A 459 -20.55 -19.77 30.07
CA ASP A 459 -20.02 -20.65 31.10
C ASP A 459 -18.90 -19.94 31.88
N ILE A 460 -19.34 -19.02 32.74
CA ILE A 460 -18.46 -18.17 33.54
C ILE A 460 -17.57 -19.02 34.47
N GLN A 461 -18.08 -20.15 34.95
CA GLN A 461 -17.35 -21.01 35.88
C GLN A 461 -16.18 -21.71 35.17
N ALA A 462 -16.43 -22.33 34.01
CA ALA A 462 -15.37 -22.96 33.23
C ALA A 462 -14.33 -21.92 32.78
N ALA A 463 -14.76 -20.71 32.44
CA ALA A 463 -13.83 -19.63 32.09
C ALA A 463 -12.92 -19.22 33.25
N GLN A 464 -13.47 -19.13 34.46
CA GLN A 464 -12.71 -18.79 35.65
C GLN A 464 -11.64 -19.84 35.97
N GLU A 465 -11.96 -21.12 35.81
CA GLU A 465 -11.02 -22.23 36.02
C GLU A 465 -9.80 -22.15 35.09
N TRP A 466 -10.00 -21.73 33.84
CA TRP A 466 -8.89 -21.56 32.90
C TRP A 466 -8.10 -20.26 33.12
N LEU A 467 -8.76 -19.17 33.49
CA LEU A 467 -8.11 -17.86 33.66
C LEU A 467 -7.32 -17.70 34.95
N VAL A 468 -7.62 -18.51 35.99
CA VAL A 468 -6.98 -18.42 37.31
C VAL A 468 -5.51 -18.83 37.28
N ASP A 469 -5.18 -19.79 36.40
CA ASP A 469 -3.83 -20.35 36.29
C ASP A 469 -3.01 -19.70 35.17
N ALA A 470 -3.58 -18.71 34.47
CA ALA A 470 -2.85 -17.86 33.52
C ALA A 470 -1.99 -16.82 34.25
N ASP A 471 -1.07 -16.16 33.54
CA ASP A 471 -0.27 -15.09 34.13
C ASP A 471 -1.10 -13.85 34.49
N SER A 472 -0.44 -12.74 34.83
CA SER A 472 -1.11 -11.50 35.29
C SER A 472 -2.23 -11.01 34.37
N ARG A 473 -2.21 -11.37 33.08
CA ARG A 473 -3.26 -11.03 32.12
C ARG A 473 -4.58 -11.78 32.40
N GLY A 474 -4.52 -13.05 32.81
CA GLY A 474 -5.70 -13.82 33.20
C GLY A 474 -6.36 -13.29 34.47
N GLN A 475 -5.53 -12.88 35.45
CA GLN A 475 -6.01 -12.21 36.67
C GLN A 475 -6.74 -10.90 36.37
N MET A 476 -6.23 -10.08 35.45
CA MET A 476 -6.88 -8.84 35.02
C MET A 476 -8.24 -9.10 34.34
N ILE A 477 -8.35 -10.17 33.55
CA ILE A 477 -9.60 -10.56 32.90
C ILE A 477 -10.62 -11.05 33.96
N LEU A 478 -10.17 -11.77 34.99
CA LEU A 478 -11.01 -12.19 36.12
C LEU A 478 -11.55 -11.02 36.94
N GLU A 479 -10.72 -10.01 37.20
CA GLU A 479 -11.11 -8.77 37.87
C GLU A 479 -12.13 -8.00 37.01
N TRP A 480 -11.88 -7.91 35.71
CA TRP A 480 -12.76 -7.25 34.75
C TRP A 480 -14.15 -7.91 34.62
N ILE A 481 -14.23 -9.24 34.62
CA ILE A 481 -15.50 -10.00 34.67
C ILE A 481 -16.25 -9.71 35.97
N SER A 482 -15.52 -9.60 37.07
CA SER A 482 -16.08 -9.34 38.41
C SER A 482 -16.68 -7.93 38.52
N ASP A 483 -16.20 -6.98 37.72
CA ASP A 483 -16.69 -5.59 37.65
C ASP A 483 -17.86 -5.39 36.67
N GLY A 484 -18.37 -6.46 36.05
CA GLY A 484 -19.57 -6.42 35.20
C GLY A 484 -19.34 -5.92 33.77
N HIS A 485 -18.08 -5.76 33.36
CA HIS A 485 -17.72 -5.46 31.99
C HIS A 485 -17.65 -6.75 31.17
N THR A 486 -18.43 -6.84 30.08
CA THR A 486 -18.55 -8.05 29.24
C THR A 486 -18.19 -7.83 27.77
N GLU A 487 -17.81 -6.60 27.39
CA GLU A 487 -17.47 -6.25 26.01
C GLU A 487 -15.95 -6.16 25.80
N VAL A 488 -15.38 -7.21 25.20
CA VAL A 488 -13.96 -7.27 24.80
C VAL A 488 -13.79 -6.62 23.42
N GLN A 489 -12.69 -5.88 23.20
CA GLN A 489 -12.25 -5.53 21.83
C GLN A 489 -11.55 -6.73 21.19
N ILE A 490 -12.30 -7.37 20.30
CA ILE A 490 -12.13 -8.74 19.83
C ILE A 490 -11.02 -8.88 18.76
N ALA A 491 -10.39 -7.79 18.32
CA ALA A 491 -9.57 -7.78 17.09
C ALA A 491 -8.31 -8.67 17.14
N ASP A 492 -7.55 -8.63 18.24
CA ASP A 492 -6.32 -9.43 18.36
C ASP A 492 -6.61 -10.91 18.70
N VAL A 493 -7.70 -11.15 19.43
CA VAL A 493 -8.19 -12.49 19.81
C VAL A 493 -8.86 -13.21 18.63
N LEU A 494 -9.61 -12.50 17.78
CA LEU A 494 -10.20 -13.03 16.54
C LEU A 494 -9.13 -13.51 15.56
N MET A 495 -8.03 -12.78 15.47
CA MET A 495 -6.96 -13.08 14.52
C MET A 495 -6.25 -14.39 14.85
N GLU A 496 -6.15 -14.77 16.12
CA GLU A 496 -5.62 -16.06 16.56
C GLU A 496 -6.66 -17.18 16.53
N LEU A 497 -7.92 -16.89 16.89
CA LEU A 497 -9.01 -17.87 16.89
C LEU A 497 -9.48 -18.29 15.47
N MET A 498 -9.30 -17.42 14.47
CA MET A 498 -9.53 -17.71 13.05
C MET A 498 -8.62 -18.82 12.49
N LEU A 499 -7.52 -19.16 13.16
CA LEU A 499 -6.62 -20.20 12.67
C LEU A 499 -7.07 -21.60 13.07
N LEU A 500 -8.02 -21.71 14.02
CA LEU A 500 -8.27 -22.95 14.75
C LEU A 500 -9.74 -23.40 14.70
N HIS A 501 -10.71 -22.46 14.67
CA HIS A 501 -12.15 -22.74 14.46
C HIS A 501 -12.88 -21.62 13.67
N ALA A 502 -12.19 -21.04 12.70
CA ALA A 502 -12.59 -19.81 11.99
C ALA A 502 -14.04 -19.77 11.50
N THR A 503 -14.54 -20.84 10.88
CA THR A 503 -15.84 -20.81 10.20
C THR A 503 -16.98 -20.44 11.15
N LYS A 504 -17.02 -21.05 12.33
CA LYS A 504 -18.12 -20.85 13.29
C LYS A 504 -18.05 -19.47 13.95
N LEU A 505 -16.85 -19.01 14.30
CA LEU A 505 -16.62 -17.71 14.93
C LEU A 505 -16.83 -16.55 13.95
N LEU A 506 -16.26 -16.64 12.75
CA LEU A 506 -16.46 -15.63 11.70
C LEU A 506 -17.93 -15.53 11.28
N THR A 507 -18.65 -16.65 11.20
CA THR A 507 -20.09 -16.62 10.89
C THR A 507 -20.91 -15.88 11.94
N ALA A 508 -20.52 -15.94 13.22
CA ALA A 508 -21.19 -15.24 14.31
C ALA A 508 -20.78 -13.75 14.42
N TRP A 509 -19.51 -13.44 14.16
CA TRP A 509 -18.94 -12.10 14.33
C TRP A 509 -19.14 -11.19 13.11
N LEU A 510 -18.91 -11.71 11.89
CA LEU A 510 -18.89 -10.93 10.65
C LEU A 510 -20.19 -10.13 10.37
N PRO A 511 -21.40 -10.60 10.74
CA PRO A 511 -22.63 -9.80 10.66
C PRO A 511 -22.59 -8.50 11.46
N ARG A 512 -21.78 -8.44 12.53
CA ARG A 512 -21.69 -7.34 13.50
C ARG A 512 -20.36 -6.58 13.44
N ALA A 513 -19.46 -6.96 12.53
CA ALA A 513 -18.16 -6.33 12.37
C ALA A 513 -18.28 -4.86 11.92
N THR A 514 -17.55 -3.97 12.58
CA THR A 514 -17.51 -2.52 12.27
C THR A 514 -16.42 -2.18 11.24
N ASP A 515 -15.45 -3.06 11.02
CA ASP A 515 -14.24 -2.86 10.19
C ASP A 515 -14.19 -3.80 8.96
N LYS A 516 -15.36 -4.13 8.40
CA LYS A 516 -15.53 -5.08 7.29
C LYS A 516 -14.57 -4.83 6.10
N HIS A 517 -14.22 -3.59 5.79
CA HIS A 517 -13.31 -3.22 4.70
C HIS A 517 -11.87 -3.75 4.86
N THR A 518 -11.45 -4.00 6.09
CA THR A 518 -10.10 -4.50 6.42
C THR A 518 -10.09 -6.02 6.47
N VAL A 519 -11.10 -6.62 7.08
CA VAL A 519 -11.16 -8.08 7.29
C VAL A 519 -11.55 -8.84 6.03
N LEU A 520 -12.37 -8.23 5.16
CA LEU A 520 -12.92 -8.92 4.01
C LEU A 520 -11.88 -9.30 2.92
N PRO A 521 -10.95 -8.42 2.50
CA PRO A 521 -9.85 -8.83 1.61
C PRO A 521 -9.07 -10.01 2.16
N THR A 522 -8.83 -10.03 3.48
CA THR A 522 -8.18 -11.15 4.16
C THR A 522 -8.99 -12.42 3.96
N ILE A 523 -10.27 -12.46 4.32
CA ILE A 523 -11.10 -13.68 4.17
C ILE A 523 -11.14 -14.15 2.71
N LEU A 524 -11.32 -13.24 1.75
CA LEU A 524 -11.38 -13.54 0.31
C LEU A 524 -10.10 -14.19 -0.22
N ALA A 525 -8.95 -13.76 0.28
CA ALA A 525 -7.67 -14.37 0.01
C ALA A 525 -7.30 -15.42 1.05
N SER A 526 -8.25 -16.24 1.54
CA SER A 526 -7.92 -17.34 2.45
C SER A 526 -8.72 -18.61 2.13
N PRO A 527 -8.37 -19.77 2.72
CA PRO A 527 -9.22 -20.96 2.68
C PRO A 527 -10.60 -20.74 3.32
N LEU A 528 -10.78 -19.66 4.09
CA LEU A 528 -12.03 -19.31 4.77
C LEU A 528 -12.98 -18.49 3.90
N ARG A 529 -12.66 -18.24 2.63
CA ARG A 529 -13.55 -17.53 1.68
C ARG A 529 -14.95 -18.13 1.62
N ASP A 530 -15.08 -19.43 1.83
CA ASP A 530 -16.35 -20.15 1.81
C ASP A 530 -17.25 -19.78 3.01
N VAL A 531 -16.68 -19.25 4.10
CA VAL A 531 -17.42 -18.73 5.26
C VAL A 531 -18.33 -17.56 4.86
N LEU A 532 -17.89 -16.72 3.92
CA LEU A 532 -18.69 -15.60 3.41
C LEU A 532 -20.00 -16.11 2.79
N VAL A 533 -20.00 -17.36 2.29
CA VAL A 533 -21.14 -18.09 1.72
C VAL A 533 -22.02 -18.70 2.80
N GLU A 534 -21.67 -18.59 4.08
CA GLU A 534 -22.48 -19.11 5.19
C GLU A 534 -23.11 -17.98 6.01
N VAL A 535 -22.46 -16.82 6.08
CA VAL A 535 -22.84 -15.65 6.89
C VAL A 535 -24.14 -14.96 6.43
N GLU A 536 -25.00 -14.61 7.39
CA GLU A 536 -26.11 -13.66 7.21
C GLU A 536 -25.67 -12.22 7.56
N TRP A 537 -25.26 -11.46 6.54
CA TRP A 537 -24.93 -10.03 6.64
C TRP A 537 -26.06 -9.13 7.20
N VAL A 538 -25.71 -8.18 8.07
CA VAL A 538 -26.62 -7.11 8.50
C VAL A 538 -26.29 -5.86 7.68
N GLY A 539 -27.22 -5.44 6.83
CA GLY A 539 -27.05 -4.33 5.88
C GLY A 539 -27.43 -4.69 4.45
N GLU A 540 -27.55 -3.67 3.60
CA GLU A 540 -27.57 -3.81 2.14
C GLU A 540 -26.54 -2.82 1.62
N ASN A 541 -25.37 -3.31 1.20
CA ASN A 541 -24.45 -2.59 0.32
C ASN A 541 -24.21 -3.46 -0.93
N GLY A 542 -23.76 -2.86 -2.03
CA GLY A 542 -23.67 -3.55 -3.32
C GLY A 542 -22.87 -4.84 -3.28
N TRP A 543 -21.76 -4.84 -2.55
CA TRP A 543 -20.91 -6.01 -2.39
C TRP A 543 -21.62 -7.16 -1.63
N GLU A 544 -22.32 -6.85 -0.54
CA GLU A 544 -23.07 -7.85 0.24
C GLU A 544 -24.21 -8.48 -0.60
N CYS A 545 -24.91 -7.66 -1.40
CA CYS A 545 -25.96 -8.13 -2.30
C CYS A 545 -25.40 -9.06 -3.39
N GLU A 546 -24.30 -8.68 -4.04
CA GLU A 546 -23.66 -9.49 -5.08
C GLU A 546 -23.11 -10.81 -4.53
N PHE A 547 -22.58 -10.80 -3.31
CA PHE A 547 -22.08 -12.02 -2.67
C PHE A 547 -23.22 -13.01 -2.39
N ARG A 548 -24.35 -12.52 -1.87
CA ARG A 548 -25.55 -13.33 -1.63
C ARG A 548 -26.16 -13.84 -2.93
N ALA A 549 -26.16 -13.05 -3.99
CA ALA A 549 -26.57 -13.49 -5.31
C ALA A 549 -25.72 -14.67 -5.80
N ASN A 550 -24.39 -14.56 -5.74
CA ASN A 550 -23.48 -15.63 -6.14
C ASN A 550 -23.70 -16.92 -5.32
N ARG A 551 -23.92 -16.78 -4.00
CA ARG A 551 -24.23 -17.90 -3.09
C ARG A 551 -25.49 -18.63 -3.53
N ALA A 552 -26.57 -17.89 -3.75
CA ALA A 552 -27.85 -18.45 -4.17
C ALA A 552 -27.73 -19.13 -5.54
N PHE A 553 -27.05 -18.50 -6.49
CA PHE A 553 -26.76 -19.05 -7.80
C PHE A 553 -25.98 -20.38 -7.70
N ARG A 554 -24.90 -20.44 -6.90
CA ARG A 554 -24.08 -21.66 -6.69
C ARG A 554 -24.85 -22.79 -6.01
N ARG A 555 -25.88 -22.47 -5.22
CA ARG A 555 -26.80 -23.46 -4.62
C ARG A 555 -27.89 -23.93 -5.59
N GLY A 556 -28.00 -23.31 -6.76
CA GLY A 556 -29.08 -23.56 -7.72
C GLY A 556 -30.39 -22.83 -7.41
N ASP A 557 -30.40 -21.92 -6.43
CA ASP A 557 -31.57 -21.07 -6.13
C ASP A 557 -31.54 -19.80 -6.98
N MET A 558 -32.03 -19.94 -8.21
CA MET A 558 -32.10 -18.83 -9.17
C MET A 558 -32.96 -17.67 -8.68
N ARG A 559 -34.04 -17.96 -7.95
CA ARG A 559 -35.02 -16.95 -7.53
C ARG A 559 -34.43 -16.06 -6.44
N GLU A 560 -33.77 -16.67 -5.46
CA GLU A 560 -33.03 -15.93 -4.44
C GLU A 560 -31.87 -15.14 -5.06
N SER A 561 -31.15 -15.73 -6.03
CA SER A 561 -30.06 -15.05 -6.72
C SER A 561 -30.52 -13.76 -7.42
N ILE A 562 -31.62 -13.83 -8.18
CA ILE A 562 -32.17 -12.68 -8.88
C ILE A 562 -32.65 -11.62 -7.89
N SER A 563 -33.30 -12.02 -6.78
CA SER A 563 -33.75 -11.08 -5.75
C SER A 563 -32.60 -10.29 -5.12
N TRP A 564 -31.45 -10.93 -4.90
CA TRP A 564 -30.26 -10.25 -4.41
C TRP A 564 -29.60 -9.36 -5.47
N LEU A 565 -29.63 -9.75 -6.75
CA LEU A 565 -29.14 -8.88 -7.83
C LEU A 565 -30.01 -7.64 -8.01
N GLU A 566 -31.33 -7.75 -7.90
CA GLU A 566 -32.26 -6.60 -7.93
C GLU A 566 -31.91 -5.59 -6.82
N LYS A 567 -31.60 -6.09 -5.61
CA LYS A 567 -31.08 -5.24 -4.53
C LYS A 567 -29.69 -4.68 -4.81
N ALA A 568 -28.85 -5.38 -5.56
CA ALA A 568 -27.54 -4.88 -5.98
C ALA A 568 -27.64 -3.77 -7.04
N MET A 569 -28.74 -3.66 -7.79
CA MET A 569 -28.91 -2.67 -8.87
C MET A 569 -28.90 -1.22 -8.38
N GLN A 570 -29.18 -0.96 -7.11
CA GLN A 570 -29.08 0.39 -6.54
C GLN A 570 -27.62 0.86 -6.35
N TYR A 571 -26.65 -0.03 -6.57
CA TYR A 571 -25.22 0.26 -6.53
C TYR A 571 -24.58 0.15 -7.92
N PRO A 572 -23.42 0.79 -8.15
CA PRO A 572 -22.66 0.61 -9.39
C PRO A 572 -22.36 -0.88 -9.65
N PRO A 573 -22.42 -1.36 -10.91
CA PRO A 573 -22.11 -2.75 -11.22
C PRO A 573 -20.65 -3.08 -10.91
N SER A 574 -20.40 -4.30 -10.41
CA SER A 574 -19.07 -4.87 -10.28
C SER A 574 -18.81 -5.93 -11.36
N VAL A 575 -17.54 -6.32 -11.55
CA VAL A 575 -17.17 -7.45 -12.42
C VAL A 575 -17.91 -8.72 -11.99
N ARG A 576 -18.00 -8.98 -10.68
CA ARG A 576 -18.72 -10.12 -10.11
C ARG A 576 -20.21 -10.07 -10.46
N ARG A 577 -20.85 -8.91 -10.38
CA ARG A 577 -22.27 -8.74 -10.75
C ARG A 577 -22.51 -9.09 -12.21
N VAL A 578 -21.68 -8.53 -13.10
CA VAL A 578 -21.76 -8.75 -14.55
C VAL A 578 -21.56 -10.23 -14.87
N VAL A 579 -20.61 -10.91 -14.23
CA VAL A 579 -20.39 -12.35 -14.41
C VAL A 579 -21.61 -13.16 -13.96
N ILE A 580 -22.18 -12.89 -12.78
CA ILE A 580 -23.36 -13.62 -12.28
C ILE A 580 -24.59 -13.35 -13.17
N GLU A 581 -24.84 -12.10 -13.56
CA GLU A 581 -25.95 -11.74 -14.45
C GLU A 581 -25.81 -12.42 -15.82
N ALA A 582 -24.59 -12.45 -16.39
CA ALA A 582 -24.31 -13.14 -17.64
C ALA A 582 -24.46 -14.65 -17.49
N ASP A 583 -23.98 -15.24 -16.39
CA ASP A 583 -24.12 -16.66 -16.08
C ASP A 583 -25.59 -17.07 -15.89
N ILE A 584 -26.41 -16.22 -15.26
CA ILE A 584 -27.86 -16.42 -15.16
C ILE A 584 -28.50 -16.34 -16.54
N ALA A 585 -28.12 -15.38 -17.39
CA ALA A 585 -28.66 -15.23 -18.74
C ALA A 585 -28.32 -16.44 -19.63
N LEU A 586 -27.04 -16.84 -19.63
CA LEU A 586 -26.56 -18.07 -20.24
C LEU A 586 -27.28 -19.27 -19.65
N ALA A 587 -27.60 -19.24 -18.35
CA ALA A 587 -28.28 -20.35 -17.71
C ALA A 587 -29.69 -20.62 -18.23
N HIS A 588 -30.36 -19.57 -18.68
CA HIS A 588 -31.65 -19.63 -19.35
C HIS A 588 -31.53 -19.80 -20.87
N GLY A 589 -30.31 -19.94 -21.39
CA GLY A 589 -30.01 -20.04 -22.82
C GLY A 589 -30.20 -18.73 -23.59
N ASN A 590 -30.17 -17.60 -22.89
CA ASN A 590 -30.35 -16.28 -23.47
C ASN A 590 -28.99 -15.61 -23.72
N VAL A 591 -28.37 -15.97 -24.85
CA VAL A 591 -27.05 -15.45 -25.26
C VAL A 591 -27.10 -13.95 -25.54
N GLU A 592 -28.21 -13.44 -26.09
CA GLU A 592 -28.39 -12.00 -26.37
C GLU A 592 -28.46 -11.18 -25.09
N LEU A 593 -29.13 -11.67 -24.05
CA LEU A 593 -29.12 -11.01 -22.73
C LEU A 593 -27.73 -11.07 -22.10
N ALA A 594 -27.02 -12.20 -22.20
CA ALA A 594 -25.64 -12.30 -21.71
C ALA A 594 -24.70 -11.32 -22.42
N ARG A 595 -24.86 -11.16 -23.74
CA ARG A 595 -24.16 -10.14 -24.53
C ARG A 595 -24.47 -8.74 -24.03
N HIS A 596 -25.74 -8.41 -23.87
CA HIS A 596 -26.15 -7.10 -23.38
C HIS A 596 -25.58 -6.79 -21.99
N VAL A 597 -25.59 -7.77 -21.08
CA VAL A 597 -24.98 -7.65 -19.74
C VAL A 597 -23.47 -7.38 -19.84
N VAL A 598 -22.76 -8.07 -20.73
CA VAL A 598 -21.32 -7.86 -20.98
C VAL A 598 -21.03 -6.49 -21.62
N GLU A 599 -21.87 -6.03 -22.55
CA GLU A 599 -21.78 -4.70 -23.16
C GLU A 599 -21.98 -3.60 -22.11
N GLN A 600 -23.01 -3.72 -21.26
CA GLN A 600 -23.23 -2.81 -20.14
C GLN A 600 -22.07 -2.86 -19.13
N GLY A 601 -21.51 -4.05 -18.90
CA GLY A 601 -20.30 -4.24 -18.10
C GLY A 601 -19.04 -3.56 -18.69
N GLY A 602 -19.09 -3.18 -19.97
CA GLY A 602 -18.04 -2.43 -20.68
C GLY A 602 -17.59 -1.14 -20.00
N MET A 603 -18.45 -0.56 -19.15
CA MET A 603 -18.13 0.63 -18.34
C MET A 603 -17.20 0.34 -17.15
N ILE A 604 -17.11 -0.91 -16.72
CA ILE A 604 -16.27 -1.37 -15.59
C ILE A 604 -14.98 -1.99 -16.11
N PHE A 605 -15.11 -2.80 -17.15
CA PHE A 605 -14.01 -3.54 -17.73
C PHE A 605 -14.25 -3.78 -19.22
N SER A 606 -13.17 -3.95 -19.99
CA SER A 606 -13.33 -4.28 -21.41
C SER A 606 -14.09 -5.59 -21.57
N SER A 607 -15.03 -5.63 -22.52
CA SER A 607 -15.87 -6.79 -22.82
C SER A 607 -15.05 -8.08 -23.01
N SER A 608 -13.87 -8.02 -23.65
CA SER A 608 -12.95 -9.17 -23.75
C SER A 608 -12.56 -9.78 -22.41
N GLU A 609 -12.29 -8.94 -21.41
CA GLU A 609 -11.81 -9.40 -20.12
C GLU A 609 -12.96 -9.94 -19.27
N LEU A 610 -14.15 -9.35 -19.39
CA LEU A 610 -15.37 -9.89 -18.80
C LEU A 610 -15.72 -11.27 -19.40
N LEU A 611 -15.58 -11.42 -20.71
CA LEU A 611 -15.85 -12.68 -21.41
C LEU A 611 -14.87 -13.79 -21.02
N LYS A 612 -13.56 -13.48 -20.89
CA LYS A 612 -12.59 -14.44 -20.36
C LYS A 612 -12.98 -14.94 -18.97
N ARG A 613 -13.52 -14.06 -18.12
CA ARG A 613 -13.92 -14.38 -16.76
C ARG A 613 -15.14 -15.28 -16.72
N ILE A 614 -16.16 -14.92 -17.49
CA ILE A 614 -17.35 -15.76 -17.72
C ILE A 614 -16.94 -17.15 -18.22
N ALA A 615 -15.93 -17.23 -19.10
CA ALA A 615 -15.40 -18.51 -19.57
C ALA A 615 -14.58 -19.28 -18.51
N SER A 616 -13.91 -18.58 -17.57
CA SER A 616 -12.98 -19.18 -16.59
C SER A 616 -13.63 -19.69 -15.30
N GLU A 617 -14.78 -19.15 -14.87
CA GLU A 617 -15.44 -19.56 -13.61
C GLU A 617 -16.21 -20.90 -13.73
N LEU A 618 -16.21 -21.52 -14.90
CA LEU A 618 -16.91 -22.76 -15.18
C LEU A 618 -16.07 -23.98 -14.82
N ASP A 619 -16.17 -24.38 -13.55
CA ASP A 619 -15.94 -25.78 -13.18
C ASP A 619 -17.20 -26.42 -12.59
N VAL A 620 -17.52 -27.61 -13.11
CA VAL A 620 -18.43 -28.63 -12.54
C VAL A 620 -19.95 -28.35 -12.48
N ARG A 621 -20.65 -28.40 -13.63
CA ARG A 621 -21.87 -29.24 -13.88
C ARG A 621 -22.60 -28.83 -15.18
N GLN A 622 -22.25 -29.52 -16.27
CA GLN A 622 -23.05 -29.86 -17.45
C GLN A 622 -23.97 -28.80 -18.11
N ARG A 623 -23.68 -28.51 -19.41
CA ARG A 623 -24.60 -28.30 -20.57
C ARG A 623 -24.46 -27.02 -21.44
N ARG A 624 -23.45 -26.15 -21.31
CA ARG A 624 -23.51 -24.83 -21.99
C ARG A 624 -22.30 -24.36 -22.82
N VAL A 625 -21.47 -25.29 -23.30
CA VAL A 625 -20.31 -24.97 -24.17
C VAL A 625 -20.71 -24.18 -25.42
N LYS A 626 -21.80 -24.58 -26.09
CA LYS A 626 -22.25 -23.97 -27.37
C LYS A 626 -22.66 -22.49 -27.25
N GLN A 627 -23.37 -22.12 -26.19
CA GLN A 627 -23.86 -20.75 -25.97
C GLN A 627 -22.72 -19.79 -25.61
N ILE A 628 -21.67 -20.30 -24.98
CA ILE A 628 -20.46 -19.55 -24.65
C ILE A 628 -19.59 -19.41 -25.89
N ASP A 629 -19.43 -20.45 -26.70
CA ASP A 629 -18.74 -20.36 -27.98
C ASP A 629 -19.39 -19.29 -28.88
N GLU A 630 -20.73 -19.24 -28.92
CA GLU A 630 -21.50 -18.19 -29.62
C GLU A 630 -21.26 -16.78 -29.03
N LEU A 631 -21.11 -16.66 -27.71
CA LEU A 631 -20.82 -15.39 -27.03
C LEU A 631 -19.35 -14.93 -27.22
N LEU A 632 -18.40 -15.87 -27.26
CA LEU A 632 -16.98 -15.61 -27.49
C LEU A 632 -16.71 -15.25 -28.96
N GLN A 633 -17.39 -15.91 -29.91
CA GLN A 633 -17.32 -15.59 -31.35
C GLN A 633 -17.88 -14.19 -31.66
N TRP A 634 -18.87 -13.72 -30.90
CA TRP A 634 -19.38 -12.35 -31.03
C TRP A 634 -18.28 -11.30 -30.79
N ASN A 635 -17.42 -11.51 -29.79
CA ASN A 635 -16.33 -10.57 -29.49
C ASN A 635 -15.22 -10.56 -30.56
N GLU A 636 -15.02 -11.68 -31.27
CA GLU A 636 -14.09 -11.73 -32.41
C GLU A 636 -14.56 -10.90 -33.61
N GLY A 637 -15.86 -10.59 -33.70
CA GLY A 637 -16.45 -9.79 -34.78
C GLY A 637 -16.35 -8.26 -34.60
N ASP A 638 -16.30 -7.77 -33.35
CA ASP A 638 -16.29 -6.32 -33.03
C ASP A 638 -14.91 -5.79 -32.59
N GLU A 639 -13.98 -6.63 -32.15
CA GLU A 639 -12.65 -6.21 -31.63
C GLU A 639 -11.59 -5.94 -32.70
N GLY A 640 -11.99 -5.83 -33.96
CA GLY A 640 -11.10 -5.91 -35.11
C GLY A 640 -10.16 -4.73 -35.35
N MET A 641 -9.60 -4.01 -34.36
CA MET A 641 -8.60 -2.95 -34.58
C MET A 641 -7.46 -2.76 -33.55
N ASN A 642 -7.37 -3.52 -32.45
CA ASN A 642 -6.27 -3.38 -31.48
C ASN A 642 -5.23 -4.53 -31.58
N PRO A 643 -4.01 -4.27 -32.11
CA PRO A 643 -2.99 -5.32 -32.32
C PRO A 643 -2.49 -5.95 -31.02
N HIS A 644 -2.44 -5.16 -29.94
CA HIS A 644 -1.98 -5.61 -28.63
C HIS A 644 -2.95 -6.59 -27.97
N ARG A 645 -4.24 -6.51 -28.33
CA ARG A 645 -5.31 -7.38 -27.83
C ARG A 645 -5.59 -8.59 -28.72
N ALA A 646 -5.41 -8.47 -30.04
CA ALA A 646 -5.42 -9.64 -30.96
C ALA A 646 -4.32 -10.65 -30.57
N TYR A 647 -3.20 -10.16 -30.05
CA TYR A 647 -2.12 -10.98 -29.50
C TYR A 647 -2.51 -11.72 -28.20
N GLN A 648 -3.31 -11.08 -27.33
CA GLN A 648 -3.73 -11.67 -26.05
C GLN A 648 -4.91 -12.62 -26.19
N SER A 649 -5.86 -12.38 -27.11
CA SER A 649 -6.98 -13.29 -27.36
C SER A 649 -6.56 -14.58 -28.07
N SER A 650 -5.51 -14.54 -28.89
CA SER A 650 -4.97 -15.69 -29.63
C SER A 650 -3.84 -16.45 -28.93
N ALA A 651 -3.52 -16.10 -27.68
CA ALA A 651 -2.30 -16.52 -26.99
C ALA A 651 -2.18 -18.01 -26.67
N LEU A 652 -3.23 -18.83 -26.85
CA LEU A 652 -3.21 -20.21 -26.35
C LEU A 652 -3.01 -21.35 -27.36
N THR A 653 -2.96 -21.15 -28.68
CA THR A 653 -2.87 -22.32 -29.60
C THR A 653 -2.13 -22.21 -30.95
N MET A 654 -1.67 -21.04 -31.43
CA MET A 654 -1.08 -20.94 -32.79
C MET A 654 0.48 -20.93 -32.85
N PRO A 655 1.11 -21.50 -33.91
CA PRO A 655 2.56 -21.39 -34.17
C PRO A 655 3.03 -19.95 -34.47
N LEU A 656 4.27 -19.61 -34.11
CA LEU A 656 4.85 -18.26 -34.26
C LEU A 656 4.78 -17.73 -35.71
N GLN A 657 5.03 -18.57 -36.71
CA GLN A 657 4.97 -18.17 -38.12
C GLN A 657 3.56 -17.68 -38.53
N VAL A 658 2.51 -18.37 -38.06
CA VAL A 658 1.11 -17.99 -38.30
C VAL A 658 0.77 -16.67 -37.60
N LYS A 659 1.37 -16.42 -36.42
CA LYS A 659 1.22 -15.14 -35.69
C LYS A 659 1.83 -13.98 -36.47
N LEU A 660 3.03 -14.18 -37.03
CA LEU A 660 3.74 -13.16 -37.81
C LEU A 660 2.99 -12.80 -39.10
N VAL A 661 2.42 -13.79 -39.80
CA VAL A 661 1.58 -13.57 -41.00
C VAL A 661 0.33 -12.76 -40.66
N LYS A 662 -0.39 -13.11 -39.59
CA LYS A 662 -1.59 -12.37 -39.16
C LYS A 662 -1.29 -10.93 -38.74
N LEU A 663 -0.17 -10.71 -38.04
CA LEU A 663 0.28 -9.36 -37.68
C LEU A 663 0.64 -8.53 -38.92
N HIS A 664 1.18 -9.17 -39.96
CA HIS A 664 1.48 -8.51 -41.23
C HIS A 664 0.20 -8.13 -41.98
N GLU A 665 -0.75 -9.05 -42.16
CA GLU A 665 -2.06 -8.76 -42.77
C GLU A 665 -2.76 -7.59 -42.07
N ARG A 666 -2.68 -7.57 -40.73
CA ARG A 666 -3.23 -6.51 -39.89
C ARG A 666 -2.57 -5.15 -40.09
N ALA A 667 -1.25 -5.11 -40.30
CA ALA A 667 -0.53 -3.86 -40.57
C ALA A 667 -0.96 -3.25 -41.91
N VAL A 668 -1.21 -4.09 -42.93
CA VAL A 668 -1.70 -3.65 -44.24
C VAL A 668 -3.06 -2.95 -44.11
N GLU A 669 -3.97 -3.51 -43.30
CA GLU A 669 -5.28 -2.89 -43.04
C GLU A 669 -5.13 -1.53 -42.33
N CYS A 670 -4.24 -1.41 -41.35
CA CYS A 670 -3.97 -0.14 -40.68
C CYS A 670 -3.41 0.93 -41.64
N VAL A 671 -2.52 0.55 -42.55
CA VAL A 671 -1.97 1.44 -43.58
C VAL A 671 -3.06 1.94 -44.54
N GLU A 672 -4.01 1.08 -44.90
CA GLU A 672 -5.15 1.48 -45.73
C GLU A 672 -6.11 2.44 -45.00
N GLN A 673 -6.32 2.26 -43.70
CA GLN A 673 -7.11 3.20 -42.89
C GLN A 673 -6.43 4.57 -42.75
N ILE A 674 -5.10 4.58 -42.60
CA ILE A 674 -4.32 5.83 -42.60
C ILE A 674 -4.52 6.60 -43.91
N ARG A 675 -4.55 5.90 -45.05
CA ARG A 675 -4.83 6.51 -46.37
C ARG A 675 -6.20 7.18 -46.38
N ILE A 676 -7.24 6.44 -46.03
CA ILE A 676 -8.63 6.91 -46.07
C ILE A 676 -8.81 8.14 -45.17
N LEU A 677 -8.34 8.07 -43.92
CA LEU A 677 -8.48 9.15 -42.95
C LEU A 677 -7.66 10.39 -43.35
N ASN A 678 -6.50 10.19 -43.97
CA ASN A 678 -5.70 11.29 -44.50
C ASN A 678 -6.39 11.97 -45.69
N GLU A 679 -6.98 11.21 -46.62
CA GLU A 679 -7.77 11.76 -47.74
C GLU A 679 -9.01 12.55 -47.28
N GLN A 680 -9.55 12.18 -46.11
CA GLN A 680 -10.68 12.86 -45.46
C GLN A 680 -10.27 14.08 -44.62
N GLY A 681 -8.96 14.34 -44.46
CA GLY A 681 -8.45 15.41 -43.60
C GLY A 681 -8.52 15.10 -42.09
N GLU A 682 -8.80 13.86 -41.71
CA GLU A 682 -8.91 13.39 -40.33
C GLU A 682 -7.54 13.00 -39.74
N ILE A 683 -6.62 13.96 -39.71
CA ILE A 683 -5.21 13.75 -39.34
C ILE A 683 -5.06 13.18 -37.93
N MET A 684 -5.93 13.58 -36.99
CA MET A 684 -5.89 13.09 -35.60
C MET A 684 -6.30 11.62 -35.49
N GLU A 685 -7.21 11.16 -36.33
CA GLU A 685 -7.67 9.76 -36.31
C GLU A 685 -6.66 8.85 -37.01
N ALA A 686 -6.06 9.32 -38.11
CA ALA A 686 -4.95 8.65 -38.79
C ALA A 686 -3.75 8.37 -37.85
N ARG A 687 -3.54 9.23 -36.84
CA ARG A 687 -2.47 9.08 -35.83
C ARG A 687 -2.60 7.83 -34.97
N LYS A 688 -3.82 7.39 -34.67
CA LYS A 688 -4.05 6.17 -33.90
C LYS A 688 -3.57 4.94 -34.67
N TYR A 689 -3.89 4.87 -35.96
CA TYR A 689 -3.48 3.77 -36.83
C TYR A 689 -1.97 3.76 -37.09
N ILE A 690 -1.33 4.93 -37.15
CA ILE A 690 0.14 5.02 -37.26
C ILE A 690 0.82 4.48 -36.00
N GLN A 691 0.23 4.66 -34.81
CA GLN A 691 0.74 4.04 -33.60
C GLN A 691 0.62 2.51 -33.65
N TYR A 692 -0.51 1.98 -34.15
CA TYR A 692 -0.69 0.54 -34.31
C TYR A 692 0.33 -0.09 -35.25
N VAL A 693 0.67 0.57 -36.37
CA VAL A 693 1.71 0.09 -37.29
C VAL A 693 3.09 0.09 -36.63
N GLN A 694 3.42 1.08 -35.78
CA GLN A 694 4.69 1.10 -35.03
C GLN A 694 4.80 -0.06 -34.05
N ASP A 695 3.73 -0.32 -33.31
CA ASP A 695 3.72 -1.37 -32.29
C ASP A 695 3.92 -2.74 -32.95
N ILE A 696 3.27 -2.97 -34.10
CA ILE A 696 3.45 -4.18 -34.92
C ILE A 696 4.89 -4.30 -35.42
N ILE A 697 5.48 -3.23 -35.96
CA ILE A 697 6.86 -3.25 -36.49
C ILE A 697 7.87 -3.50 -35.36
N THR A 698 7.68 -2.84 -34.21
CA THR A 698 8.55 -3.01 -33.03
C THR A 698 8.53 -4.46 -32.55
N PHE A 699 7.35 -5.07 -32.56
CA PHE A 699 7.20 -6.47 -32.21
C PHE A 699 7.80 -7.43 -33.26
N LEU A 700 7.58 -7.19 -34.56
CA LEU A 700 8.19 -7.99 -35.63
C LEU A 700 9.71 -7.96 -35.53
N ARG A 701 10.29 -6.80 -35.22
CA ARG A 701 11.72 -6.60 -35.02
C ARG A 701 12.26 -7.36 -33.81
N SER A 702 11.55 -7.37 -32.68
CA SER A 702 11.98 -8.13 -31.49
C SER A 702 11.79 -9.64 -31.64
N SER A 703 10.95 -10.07 -32.59
CA SER A 703 10.55 -11.46 -32.80
C SER A 703 11.25 -12.14 -33.98
N THR A 704 12.09 -11.42 -34.74
CA THR A 704 12.83 -11.94 -35.90
C THR A 704 14.34 -11.73 -35.71
N ASP A 705 15.15 -12.68 -36.19
CA ASP A 705 16.61 -12.53 -36.15
C ASP A 705 17.05 -11.54 -37.24
N SER A 706 17.70 -10.44 -36.82
CA SER A 706 18.29 -9.40 -37.68
C SER A 706 19.23 -9.92 -38.78
N SER A 707 19.77 -11.14 -38.65
CA SER A 707 20.58 -11.78 -39.69
C SER A 707 19.76 -12.30 -40.88
N THR A 708 18.47 -12.57 -40.66
CA THR A 708 17.52 -13.12 -41.64
C THR A 708 16.95 -12.03 -42.54
N GLU A 709 16.43 -12.43 -43.71
CA GLU A 709 15.79 -11.51 -44.65
C GLU A 709 14.55 -10.81 -44.03
N ALA A 710 13.78 -11.54 -43.23
CA ALA A 710 12.66 -11.00 -42.45
C ALA A 710 13.11 -9.97 -41.39
N GLY A 711 14.20 -10.26 -40.66
CA GLY A 711 14.75 -9.34 -39.66
C GLY A 711 15.31 -8.06 -40.27
N LYS A 712 16.05 -8.16 -41.38
CA LYS A 712 16.55 -7.00 -42.13
C LYS A 712 15.41 -6.13 -42.66
N ALA A 713 14.34 -6.75 -43.14
CA ALA A 713 13.15 -6.02 -43.58
C ALA A 713 12.44 -5.32 -42.42
N ALA A 714 12.28 -5.97 -41.26
CA ALA A 714 11.69 -5.37 -40.06
C ALA A 714 12.51 -4.17 -39.53
N ASP A 715 13.85 -4.25 -39.55
CA ASP A 715 14.74 -3.15 -39.19
C ASP A 715 14.61 -1.95 -40.14
N ALA A 716 14.54 -2.20 -41.45
CA ALA A 716 14.33 -1.15 -42.46
C ALA A 716 12.96 -0.46 -42.29
N SER A 717 11.90 -1.23 -42.01
CA SER A 717 10.57 -0.71 -41.71
C SER A 717 10.58 0.20 -40.48
N TYR A 718 11.24 -0.23 -39.40
CA TYR A 718 11.33 0.56 -38.18
C TYR A 718 12.02 1.91 -38.43
N ALA A 719 13.15 1.91 -39.16
CA ALA A 719 13.88 3.12 -39.50
C ALA A 719 13.04 4.10 -40.36
N PHE A 720 12.31 3.57 -41.35
CA PHE A 720 11.42 4.35 -42.21
C PHE A 720 10.30 5.02 -41.40
N TYR A 721 9.59 4.26 -40.58
CA TYR A 721 8.48 4.74 -39.76
C TYR A 721 8.93 5.74 -38.68
N TYR A 722 10.06 5.48 -38.03
CA TYR A 722 10.65 6.40 -37.06
C TYR A 722 11.02 7.74 -37.72
N SER A 723 11.67 7.70 -38.88
CA SER A 723 11.97 8.91 -39.67
C SER A 723 10.70 9.67 -40.07
N MET A 724 9.66 8.96 -40.47
CA MET A 724 8.37 9.55 -40.85
C MET A 724 7.70 10.23 -39.65
N LEU A 725 7.65 9.59 -38.48
CA LEU A 725 7.07 10.16 -37.24
C LEU A 725 7.76 11.41 -36.76
N VAL A 726 9.09 11.41 -36.78
CA VAL A 726 9.90 12.58 -36.44
C VAL A 726 9.58 13.74 -37.39
N LYS A 727 9.48 13.47 -38.69
CA LYS A 727 9.08 14.49 -39.69
C LYS A 727 7.62 14.91 -39.54
N TRP A 728 6.75 14.01 -39.11
CA TRP A 728 5.31 14.24 -38.95
C TRP A 728 4.99 15.20 -37.80
N PHE A 729 5.74 15.11 -36.69
CA PHE A 729 5.67 16.07 -35.60
C PHE A 729 6.19 17.47 -35.98
N LEU A 730 7.09 17.54 -36.97
CA LEU A 730 7.76 18.79 -37.35
C LEU A 730 7.03 19.52 -38.49
N GLN A 731 6.50 18.81 -39.49
CA GLN A 731 5.86 19.40 -40.68
C GLN A 731 4.74 18.50 -41.28
N PRO A 732 3.48 18.67 -40.84
CA PRO A 732 2.33 17.87 -41.33
C PRO A 732 2.03 18.01 -42.83
N SER A 733 2.54 19.00 -43.55
CA SER A 733 2.28 19.19 -44.99
C SER A 733 3.05 18.21 -45.90
N LEU A 734 4.11 17.57 -45.40
CA LEU A 734 4.93 16.59 -46.15
C LEU A 734 4.31 15.19 -46.25
N ILE A 735 3.14 14.97 -45.62
CA ILE A 735 2.45 13.67 -45.56
C ILE A 735 2.12 13.13 -46.96
N ALA A 736 1.60 13.99 -47.85
CA ALA A 736 1.15 13.58 -49.18
C ALA A 736 2.30 13.10 -50.08
N GLU A 737 3.49 13.70 -49.92
CA GLU A 737 4.68 13.38 -50.72
C GLU A 737 5.34 12.07 -50.25
N GLN A 738 5.21 11.74 -48.96
CA GLN A 738 5.79 10.51 -48.36
C GLN A 738 4.83 9.31 -48.43
N TYR A 739 3.53 9.54 -48.59
CA TYR A 739 2.52 8.49 -48.70
C TYR A 739 2.83 7.51 -49.85
N GLN A 740 3.27 8.02 -50.99
CA GLN A 740 3.57 7.16 -52.14
C GLN A 740 4.81 6.29 -51.90
N ASN A 741 5.83 6.83 -51.22
CA ASN A 741 7.00 6.05 -50.80
C ASN A 741 6.63 4.98 -49.75
N MET A 742 5.69 5.28 -48.84
CA MET A 742 5.16 4.32 -47.88
C MET A 742 4.42 3.19 -48.59
N LYS A 743 3.58 3.52 -49.59
CA LYS A 743 2.85 2.55 -50.39
C LYS A 743 3.80 1.61 -51.15
N GLU A 744 4.79 2.17 -51.85
CA GLU A 744 5.79 1.38 -52.60
C GLU A 744 6.62 0.47 -51.67
N PHE A 745 6.99 0.98 -50.49
CA PHE A 745 7.67 0.19 -49.47
C PHE A 745 6.81 -0.99 -48.98
N TRP A 746 5.53 -0.75 -48.68
CA TRP A 746 4.61 -1.80 -48.22
C TRP A 746 4.27 -2.83 -49.29
N GLU A 747 4.10 -2.41 -50.55
CA GLU A 747 3.88 -3.33 -51.66
C GLU A 747 5.10 -4.26 -51.84
N SER A 748 6.32 -3.70 -51.77
CA SER A 748 7.57 -4.47 -51.80
C SER A 748 7.72 -5.40 -50.58
N TRP A 749 7.31 -4.94 -49.40
CA TRP A 749 7.45 -5.71 -48.17
C TRP A 749 6.43 -6.86 -48.09
N THR A 750 5.20 -6.61 -48.55
CA THR A 750 4.15 -7.62 -48.69
C THR A 750 4.57 -8.74 -49.63
N GLU A 751 5.21 -8.40 -50.74
CA GLU A 751 5.74 -9.39 -51.70
C GLU A 751 6.87 -10.24 -51.08
N THR A 752 7.69 -9.64 -50.21
CA THR A 752 8.77 -10.35 -49.50
C THR A 752 8.20 -11.33 -48.47
N TRP A 753 7.21 -10.90 -47.67
CA TRP A 753 6.53 -11.76 -46.69
C TRP A 753 5.64 -12.83 -47.32
N LYS A 754 5.06 -12.60 -48.51
CA LYS A 754 4.32 -13.64 -49.26
C LYS A 754 5.23 -14.76 -49.80
N ARG A 755 6.53 -14.50 -49.95
CA ARG A 755 7.52 -15.47 -50.43
C ARG A 755 8.16 -16.30 -49.32
N LEU A 756 8.23 -15.73 -48.10
CA LEU A 756 8.70 -16.39 -46.88
C LEU A 756 7.59 -17.22 -46.24
#